data_AF-R6XZT3-F1
#
_entry.id   AF-R6XZT3-F1
#
_cell.length_a   1.000
_cell.length_b   1.000
_cell.length_c   1.000
_cell.angle_alpha   90.00
_cell.angle_beta   90.00
_cell.angle_gamma   90.00
#
_symmetry.space_group_name_H-M   'P 1'
#
loop_
_entity.id
_entity.type
_entity.pdbx_description
1 polymer ?
#
loop_
_entity_poly.entity_id
_entity_poly.type
_entity_poly.pdbx_seq_one_letter_code
_entity_poly.pdbx_strand_id
1 'polypeptide(L)'
;MKKIIGFIITILAMCSFAFCNIESKEVVYASGEEEAVFNTPECYQQAKGLWSSFVIGGSSIATSGCGLLSLTNAVNYLTGNFIEPTNLAKYAYAIDAYNGSIGGGTARWVLYNQLQAYEKKYGFKVTSAGRDGTITRPDVKAHLKKGGTVIAHVYGHFIAIVGYNEVNNTYCVYDCAANASKRYSYPYGTWLSEDILKNSQYMSVDWYCLLERATNSIVKLDQEGGTYKNSKATVSYFVTSNENTLIDVSGIALDERGIESFFYIVDDKITEQYPLSTVARYDIYDKFTNYQVCDPTKIGFEGQIDTTKLTKGTHRIIISAKTPNGGVCDVATVMINKGTVDGTIDKVNKTNTVEMSRYSNQAGLRDTWPEAGIYQPCFRAEYNYVLDLGQIDFSNYKRADIYYSTDQSFISNKDGVQSVIGFKNSNYSFGYHGMPLDLKDSIAYTNMINARGGWTTDSVVSVDLTNINYNGPTYLSGYNQESALYVVKKVVFYYNDDYEFHNFKEATCTAPKTCTDCGATEGEALGHYYLPATCLSPSKCFRCGDEVGEVGSHDYIEATCTTPKTCRYCNEVVGTANGHNYERKTKKATCKEAGAIYDECSVCKDVQIIQTEDKLPHELVHHDGKPAECIKTGYEAYDTCKNCDYTTYKELPILMHNYTETVVAPTCESNGYTLHSCTRCKNSYRTNEKAKLPHKESNWIISEPATCVDSGKEIIECEVCHTITNEREIEALGHDIINHEALQATCENIGHYAYQTCSRCDYTTYEEIPALGHDYHIVIINPTKQQDGYTIHRCNRCSESYTDNYTTVKSNCKKSSIATIIAMVTTLCSCLYIYRSKKN
;
A
#
# COMPACT_ATOMS: atom_id res chain seq x y z
N MET A 1 7.87 46.73 47.17
CA MET A 1 8.90 46.11 48.03
C MET A 1 8.72 44.59 48.01
N LYS A 2 9.83 43.82 48.05
CA LYS A 2 9.98 42.43 48.55
C LYS A 2 8.81 41.41 48.42
N LYS A 3 9.12 40.30 47.69
CA LYS A 3 8.83 38.87 48.01
C LYS A 3 7.35 38.38 47.86
N ILE A 4 7.03 37.12 47.52
CA ILE A 4 7.77 35.87 47.15
C ILE A 4 6.82 35.07 46.18
N ILE A 5 7.21 34.64 44.96
CA ILE A 5 7.92 33.39 44.52
C ILE A 5 7.08 32.08 44.63
N GLY A 6 6.94 31.34 43.51
CA GLY A 6 6.38 29.96 43.41
C GLY A 6 5.24 29.81 42.37
N PHE A 7 5.43 29.83 41.04
CA PHE A 7 6.19 28.95 40.10
C PHE A 7 5.40 27.71 39.61
N ILE A 8 5.63 27.28 38.34
CA ILE A 8 5.01 26.16 37.57
C ILE A 8 3.71 26.49 36.76
N ILE A 9 3.92 26.84 35.47
CA ILE A 9 3.48 26.13 34.22
C ILE A 9 2.01 25.62 34.13
N THR A 10 1.24 25.80 33.04
CA THR A 10 1.31 26.63 31.82
C THR A 10 -0.11 26.72 31.19
N ILE A 11 -0.43 27.79 30.47
CA ILE A 11 -1.77 28.05 29.87
C ILE A 11 -1.86 27.64 28.39
N LEU A 12 -3.06 27.24 27.97
CA LEU A 12 -3.47 26.91 26.59
C LEU A 12 -3.76 28.16 25.73
N ALA A 13 -3.51 28.01 24.42
CA ALA A 13 -4.24 28.60 23.29
C ALA A 13 -4.27 30.14 23.05
N MET A 14 -3.59 30.50 21.94
CA MET A 14 -4.15 31.22 20.76
C MET A 14 -4.34 32.76 20.70
N CYS A 15 -4.07 33.26 19.48
CA CYS A 15 -4.54 34.48 18.80
C CYS A 15 -4.25 35.85 19.47
N SER A 16 -3.51 36.77 18.84
CA SER A 16 -3.99 37.44 17.61
C SER A 16 -2.94 38.30 16.89
N PHE A 17 -3.07 38.38 15.56
CA PHE A 17 -2.70 39.45 14.61
C PHE A 17 -1.60 40.48 14.96
N ALA A 18 -0.54 40.49 14.13
CA ALA A 18 0.17 41.70 13.70
C ALA A 18 0.47 41.59 12.20
N PHE A 19 0.48 42.72 11.47
CA PHE A 19 0.55 42.72 10.00
C PHE A 19 1.97 42.49 9.45
N CYS A 20 2.07 41.73 8.36
CA CYS A 20 3.20 41.81 7.43
C CYS A 20 2.89 42.85 6.35
N ASN A 21 3.88 43.65 5.94
CA ASN A 21 3.75 44.57 4.81
C ASN A 21 5.13 44.96 4.26
N ILE A 22 5.63 44.22 3.27
CA ILE A 22 6.75 44.56 2.37
C ILE A 22 6.44 43.86 1.03
N GLU A 23 6.46 44.63 -0.07
CA GLU A 23 6.50 44.07 -1.42
C GLU A 23 7.95 43.90 -1.87
N SER A 24 8.29 42.76 -2.47
CA SER A 24 9.44 42.64 -3.35
C SER A 24 9.27 41.46 -4.30
N LYS A 25 9.30 41.73 -5.61
CA LYS A 25 9.59 40.68 -6.61
C LYS A 25 11.04 40.25 -6.42
N GLU A 26 11.31 38.96 -6.38
CA GLU A 26 12.61 38.46 -6.80
C GLU A 26 12.50 37.02 -7.33
N VAL A 27 13.23 36.71 -8.40
CA VAL A 27 13.28 35.37 -9.00
C VAL A 27 14.44 34.63 -8.36
N VAL A 28 14.12 33.64 -7.52
CA VAL A 28 15.13 32.84 -6.81
C VAL A 28 15.34 31.51 -7.53
N TYR A 29 16.42 31.42 -8.31
CA TYR A 29 16.96 30.13 -8.75
C TYR A 29 17.65 29.45 -7.55
N ALA A 30 16.94 28.53 -6.91
CA ALA A 30 17.48 27.72 -5.82
C ALA A 30 18.16 26.46 -6.37
N SER A 31 19.49 26.50 -6.54
CA SER A 31 20.31 25.29 -6.67
C SER A 31 20.43 24.58 -5.32
N GLY A 32 20.17 23.27 -5.23
CA GLY A 32 20.21 22.56 -3.95
C GLY A 32 19.90 21.06 -4.00
N GLU A 33 20.84 20.29 -4.57
CA GLU A 33 21.12 18.86 -4.30
C GLU A 33 20.01 17.81 -4.55
N GLU A 34 20.42 16.55 -4.65
CA GLU A 34 19.62 15.46 -5.20
C GLU A 34 18.91 14.62 -4.13
N GLU A 35 17.59 14.48 -4.25
CA GLU A 35 17.01 13.13 -4.23
C GLU A 35 16.37 12.84 -5.60
N ALA A 36 16.58 11.61 -6.10
CA ALA A 36 16.09 11.16 -7.40
C ALA A 36 14.89 10.23 -7.20
N VAL A 37 13.68 10.68 -7.59
CA VAL A 37 12.39 9.97 -7.59
C VAL A 37 12.32 8.63 -8.37
N PHE A 38 13.46 8.06 -8.78
CA PHE A 38 13.68 7.03 -9.81
C PHE A 38 12.43 6.51 -10.54
N ASN A 39 12.26 6.90 -11.80
CA ASN A 39 11.24 6.40 -12.72
C ASN A 39 11.50 4.91 -13.05
N THR A 40 11.12 4.02 -12.13
CA THR A 40 11.43 2.58 -12.16
C THR A 40 10.67 1.87 -13.28
N PRO A 41 11.34 1.12 -14.19
CA PRO A 41 10.69 0.37 -15.27
C PRO A 41 9.53 -0.53 -14.79
N GLU A 42 8.45 -0.66 -15.57
CA GLU A 42 7.30 -1.50 -15.20
C GLU A 42 7.74 -2.92 -14.80
N CYS A 43 7.28 -3.38 -13.63
CA CYS A 43 7.64 -4.68 -13.08
C CYS A 43 6.96 -5.78 -13.90
N TYR A 44 7.75 -6.68 -14.48
CA TYR A 44 7.23 -7.81 -15.26
C TYR A 44 6.34 -8.69 -14.40
N GLN A 45 5.04 -8.67 -14.67
CA GLN A 45 4.05 -9.41 -13.90
C GLN A 45 3.92 -10.84 -14.42
N GLN A 46 3.82 -11.82 -13.53
CA GLN A 46 3.63 -13.23 -13.89
C GLN A 46 2.36 -13.47 -14.72
N ALA A 47 1.34 -12.61 -14.57
CA ALA A 47 0.06 -12.67 -15.27
C ALA A 47 -0.10 -11.67 -16.45
N LYS A 48 0.89 -10.82 -16.75
CA LYS A 48 0.86 -9.83 -17.85
C LYS A 48 2.09 -10.01 -18.75
N GLY A 49 1.99 -10.88 -19.75
CA GLY A 49 3.05 -11.18 -20.73
C GLY A 49 2.89 -12.55 -21.37
N LEU A 50 3.65 -12.84 -22.44
CA LEU A 50 3.52 -14.10 -23.21
C LEU A 50 3.76 -15.36 -22.36
N TRP A 51 4.59 -15.27 -21.32
CA TRP A 51 4.87 -16.36 -20.38
C TRP A 51 3.66 -16.77 -19.54
N SER A 52 2.67 -15.88 -19.34
CA SER A 52 1.57 -16.06 -18.38
C SER A 52 0.78 -17.36 -18.57
N SER A 53 0.53 -17.74 -19.82
CA SER A 53 -0.20 -18.95 -20.22
C SER A 53 0.68 -20.20 -20.36
N PHE A 54 2.01 -20.09 -20.21
CA PHE A 54 2.92 -21.24 -20.30
C PHE A 54 2.74 -22.16 -19.07
N VAL A 55 2.35 -23.40 -19.32
CA VAL A 55 2.11 -24.45 -18.32
C VAL A 55 3.25 -25.46 -18.32
N ILE A 56 3.79 -25.74 -17.12
CA ILE A 56 4.73 -26.84 -16.88
C ILE A 56 4.57 -27.32 -15.43
N GLY A 57 4.68 -28.63 -15.18
CA GLY A 57 4.42 -29.20 -13.85
C GLY A 57 2.98 -29.03 -13.35
N GLY A 58 2.01 -28.92 -14.26
CA GLY A 58 0.57 -28.86 -13.92
C GLY A 58 0.02 -27.49 -13.54
N SER A 59 0.83 -26.42 -13.53
CA SER A 59 0.31 -25.05 -13.38
C SER A 59 1.07 -24.04 -14.26
N SER A 60 0.49 -22.85 -14.46
CA SER A 60 1.06 -21.82 -15.32
C SER A 60 1.97 -20.85 -14.56
N ILE A 61 2.82 -20.14 -15.30
CA ILE A 61 3.63 -19.04 -14.74
C ILE A 61 2.74 -17.95 -14.12
N ALA A 62 1.55 -17.66 -14.68
CA ALA A 62 0.60 -16.75 -14.06
C ALA A 62 0.10 -17.19 -12.67
N THR A 63 0.06 -18.49 -12.38
CA THR A 63 -0.35 -19.04 -11.07
C THR A 63 0.83 -19.19 -10.10
N SER A 64 1.99 -19.66 -10.59
CA SER A 64 3.07 -20.21 -9.75
C SER A 64 4.46 -19.58 -9.97
N GLY A 65 4.61 -18.74 -10.98
CA GLY A 65 5.90 -18.22 -11.47
C GLY A 65 6.55 -17.09 -10.66
N CYS A 66 6.11 -16.81 -9.43
CA CYS A 66 6.53 -15.62 -8.68
C CYS A 66 8.04 -15.56 -8.41
N GLY A 67 8.68 -16.68 -8.06
CA GLY A 67 10.13 -16.74 -7.87
C GLY A 67 10.90 -16.53 -9.19
N LEU A 68 10.41 -17.12 -10.28
CA LEU A 68 10.98 -16.95 -11.62
C LEU A 68 10.95 -15.47 -12.05
N LEU A 69 9.78 -14.82 -11.95
CA LEU A 69 9.64 -13.41 -12.31
C LEU A 69 10.37 -12.48 -11.34
N SER A 70 10.52 -12.85 -10.06
CA SER A 70 11.33 -12.07 -9.11
C SER A 70 12.82 -12.10 -9.50
N LEU A 71 13.34 -13.25 -9.94
CA LEU A 71 14.69 -13.32 -10.52
C LEU A 71 14.81 -12.50 -11.81
N THR A 72 13.83 -12.60 -12.72
CA THR A 72 13.79 -11.78 -13.95
C THR A 72 13.80 -10.29 -13.63
N ASN A 73 12.96 -9.81 -12.70
CA ASN A 73 12.90 -8.40 -12.31
C ASN A 73 14.19 -7.94 -11.58
N ALA A 74 14.68 -8.72 -10.61
CA ALA A 74 15.89 -8.38 -9.85
C ALA A 74 17.13 -8.28 -10.74
N VAL A 75 17.25 -9.14 -11.77
CA VAL A 75 18.35 -9.08 -12.74
C VAL A 75 18.11 -7.98 -13.78
N ASN A 76 16.89 -7.79 -14.29
CA ASN A 76 16.62 -6.72 -15.27
C ASN A 76 16.91 -5.33 -14.72
N TYR A 77 16.61 -5.08 -13.44
CA TYR A 77 16.97 -3.82 -12.79
C TYR A 77 18.50 -3.69 -12.57
N LEU A 78 19.16 -4.78 -12.17
CA LEU A 78 20.57 -4.80 -11.80
C LEU A 78 21.55 -4.70 -12.98
N THR A 79 21.14 -5.21 -14.15
CA THR A 79 22.02 -5.38 -15.32
C THR A 79 21.42 -4.86 -16.63
N GLY A 80 20.15 -4.47 -16.63
CA GLY A 80 19.36 -4.19 -17.84
C GLY A 80 18.73 -5.44 -18.49
N ASN A 81 19.18 -6.65 -18.14
CA ASN A 81 19.05 -7.82 -19.01
C ASN A 81 17.81 -8.66 -18.70
N PHE A 82 17.01 -9.03 -19.72
CA PHE A 82 15.77 -9.78 -19.51
C PHE A 82 15.99 -11.31 -19.48
N ILE A 83 15.57 -11.97 -18.40
CA ILE A 83 15.55 -13.43 -18.29
C ILE A 83 14.17 -13.96 -18.73
N GLU A 84 14.14 -14.63 -19.89
CA GLU A 84 12.96 -15.27 -20.47
C GLU A 84 12.31 -16.29 -19.51
N PRO A 85 11.12 -16.00 -18.92
CA PRO A 85 10.55 -16.81 -17.85
C PRO A 85 10.18 -18.23 -18.27
N THR A 86 9.77 -18.47 -19.53
CA THR A 86 9.43 -19.82 -20.00
C THR A 86 10.66 -20.73 -20.11
N ASN A 87 11.83 -20.15 -20.39
CA ASN A 87 13.09 -20.91 -20.44
C ASN A 87 13.66 -21.13 -19.05
N LEU A 88 13.54 -20.15 -18.16
CA LEU A 88 13.86 -20.31 -16.74
C LEU A 88 12.93 -21.37 -16.08
N ALA A 89 11.64 -21.40 -16.41
CA ALA A 89 10.69 -22.40 -15.94
C ALA A 89 11.05 -23.81 -16.41
N LYS A 90 11.41 -24.00 -17.69
CA LYS A 90 11.88 -25.30 -18.23
C LYS A 90 13.13 -25.78 -17.49
N TYR A 91 14.10 -24.89 -17.29
CA TYR A 91 15.33 -25.19 -16.56
C TYR A 91 15.05 -25.59 -15.10
N ALA A 92 14.28 -24.77 -14.37
CA ALA A 92 13.96 -25.03 -12.97
C ALA A 92 13.10 -26.30 -12.78
N TYR A 93 12.15 -26.58 -13.67
CA TYR A 93 11.39 -27.84 -13.66
C TYR A 93 12.28 -29.07 -13.90
N ALA A 94 13.24 -28.98 -14.82
CA ALA A 94 14.17 -30.08 -15.13
C ALA A 94 15.11 -30.45 -13.96
N ILE A 95 15.21 -29.61 -12.93
CA ILE A 95 15.97 -29.86 -11.69
C ILE A 95 15.05 -29.94 -10.44
N ASP A 96 13.75 -30.19 -10.63
CA ASP A 96 12.72 -30.30 -9.57
C ASP A 96 12.49 -29.03 -8.73
N ALA A 97 12.98 -27.88 -9.18
CA ALA A 97 12.93 -26.61 -8.46
C ALA A 97 11.74 -25.70 -8.80
N TYR A 98 10.92 -26.07 -9.78
CA TYR A 98 9.72 -25.33 -10.17
C TYR A 98 8.60 -26.28 -10.58
N ASN A 99 7.46 -26.22 -9.90
CA ASN A 99 6.31 -27.12 -10.10
C ASN A 99 6.72 -28.61 -10.15
N GLY A 100 7.64 -29.00 -9.28
CA GLY A 100 8.25 -30.33 -9.22
C GLY A 100 7.57 -31.28 -8.24
N SER A 101 8.26 -32.37 -7.95
CA SER A 101 7.84 -33.49 -7.10
C SER A 101 7.54 -33.08 -5.64
N ILE A 102 8.08 -31.94 -5.21
CA ILE A 102 7.99 -31.43 -3.83
C ILE A 102 6.84 -30.40 -3.65
N GLY A 103 6.33 -29.79 -4.74
CA GLY A 103 5.22 -28.85 -4.69
C GLY A 103 5.13 -27.87 -5.86
N GLY A 104 4.04 -27.09 -5.88
CA GLY A 104 3.83 -25.99 -6.82
C GLY A 104 4.56 -24.70 -6.38
N GLY A 105 4.97 -23.88 -7.36
CA GLY A 105 5.76 -22.68 -7.14
C GLY A 105 7.25 -22.86 -7.44
N THR A 106 8.05 -21.85 -7.08
CA THR A 106 9.52 -21.86 -7.24
C THR A 106 10.17 -22.18 -5.89
N ALA A 107 11.07 -23.16 -5.84
CA ALA A 107 11.82 -23.49 -4.63
C ALA A 107 12.88 -22.40 -4.32
N ARG A 108 13.03 -22.02 -3.04
CA ARG A 108 14.01 -21.00 -2.60
C ARG A 108 15.43 -21.24 -3.12
N TRP A 109 15.84 -22.50 -3.28
CA TRP A 109 17.22 -22.86 -3.60
C TRP A 109 17.68 -22.56 -5.03
N VAL A 110 16.81 -22.59 -6.04
CA VAL A 110 17.21 -22.24 -7.43
C VAL A 110 17.41 -20.73 -7.62
N LEU A 111 17.00 -19.92 -6.64
CA LEU A 111 17.21 -18.47 -6.63
C LEU A 111 18.60 -18.07 -6.09
N TYR A 112 19.41 -19.04 -5.64
CA TYR A 112 20.79 -18.81 -5.17
C TYR A 112 21.80 -19.91 -5.49
N ASN A 113 21.37 -21.06 -6.02
CA ASN A 113 22.22 -22.20 -6.38
C ASN A 113 22.00 -22.60 -7.84
N GLN A 114 23.02 -23.20 -8.47
CA GLN A 114 23.07 -23.65 -9.86
C GLN A 114 22.90 -22.57 -10.94
N LEU A 115 22.67 -21.30 -10.58
CA LEU A 115 22.49 -20.18 -11.52
C LEU A 115 23.72 -19.79 -12.35
N GLN A 116 24.88 -20.43 -12.19
CA GLN A 116 26.16 -20.07 -12.83
C GLN A 116 26.09 -19.82 -14.35
N ALA A 117 25.26 -20.58 -15.07
CA ALA A 117 25.03 -20.36 -16.50
C ALA A 117 24.20 -19.08 -16.78
N TYR A 118 23.22 -18.77 -15.92
CA TYR A 118 22.43 -17.54 -15.97
C TYR A 118 23.24 -16.33 -15.51
N GLU A 119 24.07 -16.45 -14.47
CA GLU A 119 25.00 -15.42 -14.00
C GLU A 119 25.89 -14.92 -15.15
N LYS A 120 26.62 -15.83 -15.80
CA LYS A 120 27.45 -15.52 -16.99
C LYS A 120 26.64 -14.93 -18.15
N LYS A 121 25.44 -15.47 -18.41
CA LYS A 121 24.59 -15.06 -19.54
C LYS A 121 23.92 -13.70 -19.34
N TYR A 122 23.58 -13.32 -18.10
CA TYR A 122 22.78 -12.13 -17.79
C TYR A 122 23.51 -11.07 -16.94
N GLY A 123 24.79 -11.26 -16.64
CA GLY A 123 25.68 -10.22 -16.10
C GLY A 123 25.53 -9.95 -14.60
N PHE A 124 24.95 -10.89 -13.85
CA PHE A 124 24.74 -10.81 -12.41
C PHE A 124 25.49 -11.94 -11.68
N LYS A 125 25.59 -11.84 -10.36
CA LYS A 125 26.16 -12.86 -9.48
C LYS A 125 25.43 -12.90 -8.14
N VAL A 126 25.17 -14.09 -7.63
CA VAL A 126 24.67 -14.33 -6.28
C VAL A 126 25.83 -14.16 -5.29
N THR A 127 25.63 -13.33 -4.26
CA THR A 127 26.67 -13.05 -3.25
C THR A 127 26.39 -13.71 -1.90
N SER A 128 25.13 -13.84 -1.52
CA SER A 128 24.69 -14.38 -0.24
C SER A 128 23.22 -14.80 -0.29
N ALA A 129 22.86 -15.85 0.46
CA ALA A 129 21.47 -16.21 0.72
C ALA A 129 21.20 -16.15 2.23
N GLY A 130 20.41 -15.17 2.65
CA GLY A 130 19.92 -15.03 4.02
C GLY A 130 18.83 -16.05 4.31
N ARG A 131 19.26 -17.27 4.64
CA ARG A 131 18.38 -18.32 5.20
C ARG A 131 17.80 -17.81 6.52
N ASP A 132 16.47 -17.89 6.67
CA ASP A 132 15.68 -17.40 7.81
C ASP A 132 16.05 -15.97 8.25
N GLY A 133 16.00 -15.02 7.30
CA GLY A 133 16.50 -13.65 7.44
C GLY A 133 15.51 -12.55 7.09
N THR A 134 15.45 -11.51 7.91
CA THR A 134 14.57 -10.34 7.71
C THR A 134 15.27 -9.17 7.00
N ILE A 135 14.48 -8.30 6.37
CA ILE A 135 14.95 -7.16 5.55
C ILE A 135 15.73 -6.09 6.33
N THR A 136 15.54 -6.02 7.65
CA THR A 136 16.13 -4.97 8.51
C THR A 136 17.63 -5.14 8.73
N ARG A 137 18.24 -6.19 8.17
CA ARG A 137 19.64 -6.54 8.40
C ARG A 137 20.63 -5.53 7.79
N PRO A 138 21.72 -5.16 8.50
CA PRO A 138 22.70 -4.20 8.00
C PRO A 138 23.36 -4.60 6.67
N ASP A 139 23.61 -5.89 6.44
CA ASP A 139 24.17 -6.38 5.17
C ASP A 139 23.21 -6.15 3.99
N VAL A 140 21.90 -6.33 4.19
CA VAL A 140 20.87 -6.09 3.16
C VAL A 140 20.78 -4.61 2.80
N LYS A 141 20.72 -3.73 3.82
CA LYS A 141 20.71 -2.27 3.61
C LYS A 141 22.00 -1.79 2.93
N ALA A 142 23.15 -2.31 3.34
CA ALA A 142 24.44 -1.98 2.72
C ALA A 142 24.60 -2.52 1.28
N HIS A 143 23.91 -3.61 0.94
CA HIS A 143 23.88 -4.17 -0.42
C HIS A 143 23.01 -3.32 -1.36
N LEU A 144 21.78 -2.99 -0.93
CA LEU A 144 20.87 -2.12 -1.69
C LEU A 144 21.47 -0.73 -1.94
N LYS A 145 22.13 -0.12 -0.94
CA LYS A 145 22.85 1.16 -1.08
C LYS A 145 24.01 1.14 -2.09
N LYS A 146 24.54 -0.04 -2.46
CA LYS A 146 25.58 -0.20 -3.47
C LYS A 146 25.01 -0.42 -4.89
N GLY A 147 23.68 -0.37 -5.05
CA GLY A 147 23.01 -0.71 -6.31
C GLY A 147 22.92 -2.22 -6.58
N GLY A 148 23.13 -3.06 -5.57
CA GLY A 148 22.79 -4.48 -5.64
C GLY A 148 21.30 -4.71 -5.43
N THR A 149 20.72 -5.74 -6.05
CA THR A 149 19.29 -6.09 -5.87
C THR A 149 19.12 -7.29 -4.95
N VAL A 150 17.89 -7.48 -4.47
CA VAL A 150 17.52 -8.54 -3.53
C VAL A 150 16.30 -9.28 -4.05
N ILE A 151 16.33 -10.61 -4.03
CA ILE A 151 15.13 -11.43 -4.17
C ILE A 151 14.69 -11.82 -2.76
N ALA A 152 13.47 -11.49 -2.39
CA ALA A 152 12.92 -11.79 -1.07
C ALA A 152 11.70 -12.71 -1.17
N HIS A 153 11.53 -13.59 -0.19
CA HIS A 153 10.28 -14.32 0.02
C HIS A 153 9.43 -13.58 1.06
N VAL A 154 8.13 -13.56 0.81
CA VAL A 154 7.07 -13.08 1.72
C VAL A 154 5.96 -14.14 1.72
N TYR A 155 4.91 -14.00 2.53
CA TYR A 155 3.89 -15.05 2.71
C TYR A 155 3.35 -15.65 1.38
N GLY A 156 3.82 -16.86 1.05
CA GLY A 156 3.43 -17.62 -0.14
C GLY A 156 3.82 -16.99 -1.48
N HIS A 157 4.86 -16.14 -1.52
CA HIS A 157 5.21 -15.34 -2.71
C HIS A 157 6.67 -14.89 -2.72
N PHE A 158 7.19 -14.52 -3.89
CA PHE A 158 8.49 -13.86 -4.02
C PHE A 158 8.33 -12.45 -4.60
N ILE A 159 9.18 -11.54 -4.17
CA ILE A 159 9.31 -10.17 -4.67
C ILE A 159 10.76 -9.87 -5.00
N ALA A 160 10.99 -8.92 -5.91
CA ALA A 160 12.29 -8.26 -6.05
C ALA A 160 12.29 -6.95 -5.25
N ILE A 161 13.43 -6.60 -4.65
CA ILE A 161 13.65 -5.33 -3.96
C ILE A 161 14.91 -4.72 -4.57
N VAL A 162 14.75 -3.49 -5.08
CA VAL A 162 15.69 -2.91 -6.05
C VAL A 162 16.35 -1.61 -5.57
N GLY A 163 15.88 -1.05 -4.46
CA GLY A 163 16.44 0.16 -3.86
C GLY A 163 16.07 0.30 -2.38
N TYR A 164 16.79 1.16 -1.68
CA TYR A 164 16.55 1.53 -0.29
C TYR A 164 16.82 3.02 -0.11
N ASN A 165 15.84 3.77 0.40
CA ASN A 165 15.99 5.16 0.77
C ASN A 165 16.21 5.23 2.30
N GLU A 166 17.29 5.89 2.72
CA GLU A 166 17.65 5.96 4.13
C GLU A 166 17.00 7.12 4.91
N VAL A 167 16.59 8.18 4.20
CA VAL A 167 15.96 9.38 4.79
C VAL A 167 14.58 9.04 5.36
N ASN A 168 13.82 8.20 4.66
CA ASN A 168 12.48 7.76 5.06
C ASN A 168 12.38 6.27 5.45
N ASN A 169 13.49 5.52 5.40
CA ASN A 169 13.57 4.09 5.73
C ASN A 169 12.58 3.22 4.92
N THR A 170 12.49 3.49 3.61
CA THR A 170 11.67 2.74 2.66
C THR A 170 12.51 1.93 1.66
N TYR A 171 11.88 0.95 1.04
CA TYR A 171 12.47 0.02 0.09
C TYR A 171 11.64 0.04 -1.21
N CYS A 172 12.31 0.08 -2.36
CA CYS A 172 11.62 0.01 -3.65
C CYS A 172 11.35 -1.45 -4.01
N VAL A 173 10.08 -1.83 -4.10
CA VAL A 173 9.63 -3.21 -4.29
C VAL A 173 9.01 -3.42 -5.67
N TYR A 174 9.46 -4.47 -6.32
CA TYR A 174 8.93 -5.01 -7.57
C TYR A 174 8.14 -6.28 -7.24
N ASP A 175 6.82 -6.14 -7.08
CA ASP A 175 5.90 -7.27 -6.91
C ASP A 175 5.41 -7.75 -8.28
N CYS A 176 5.81 -8.96 -8.67
CA CYS A 176 5.43 -9.57 -9.95
C CYS A 176 3.99 -10.13 -9.98
N ALA A 177 3.21 -9.97 -8.90
CA ALA A 177 1.75 -10.14 -8.91
C ALA A 177 1.12 -9.06 -8.03
N ALA A 178 1.35 -7.80 -8.40
CA ALA A 178 0.97 -6.63 -7.64
C ALA A 178 -0.50 -6.64 -7.16
N ASN A 179 -0.71 -6.23 -5.91
CA ASN A 179 -2.04 -6.18 -5.32
C ASN A 179 -2.13 -5.13 -4.21
N ALA A 180 -2.69 -3.97 -4.51
CA ALA A 180 -2.79 -2.85 -3.58
C ALA A 180 -3.51 -3.23 -2.27
N SER A 181 -4.62 -3.97 -2.33
CA SER A 181 -5.43 -4.32 -1.15
C SER A 181 -4.78 -5.39 -0.25
N LYS A 182 -3.92 -6.25 -0.80
CA LYS A 182 -3.30 -7.37 -0.07
C LYS A 182 -1.85 -7.08 0.34
N ARG A 183 -1.09 -6.40 -0.53
CA ARG A 183 0.37 -6.21 -0.41
C ARG A 183 0.81 -4.74 -0.50
N TYR A 184 -0.12 -3.80 -0.65
CA TYR A 184 0.15 -2.38 -0.86
C TYR A 184 1.01 -2.10 -2.12
N SER A 185 1.04 -3.04 -3.06
CA SER A 185 1.92 -3.06 -4.22
C SER A 185 1.19 -2.78 -5.54
N TYR A 186 1.91 -2.16 -6.48
CA TYR A 186 1.46 -1.80 -7.82
C TYR A 186 2.36 -2.47 -8.88
N PRO A 187 1.94 -2.57 -10.17
CA PRO A 187 2.72 -3.24 -11.21
C PRO A 187 4.01 -2.50 -11.63
N TYR A 188 4.45 -1.52 -10.85
CA TYR A 188 5.65 -0.71 -10.99
C TYR A 188 6.35 -0.60 -9.62
N GLY A 189 7.60 -0.14 -9.60
CA GLY A 189 8.39 0.00 -8.38
C GLY A 189 7.64 0.76 -7.28
N THR A 190 7.29 0.06 -6.21
CA THR A 190 6.48 0.60 -5.11
C THR A 190 7.34 0.80 -3.88
N TRP A 191 7.44 2.02 -3.36
CA TRP A 191 8.20 2.31 -2.15
C TRP A 191 7.39 1.93 -0.89
N LEU A 192 7.86 0.92 -0.16
CA LEU A 192 7.22 0.40 1.06
C LEU A 192 8.13 0.63 2.27
N SER A 193 7.54 0.92 3.44
CA SER A 193 8.29 1.11 4.68
C SER A 193 8.89 -0.19 5.20
N GLU A 194 9.98 -0.08 5.98
CA GLU A 194 10.55 -1.20 6.72
C GLU A 194 9.50 -1.93 7.59
N ASP A 195 8.52 -1.20 8.15
CA ASP A 195 7.44 -1.79 8.95
C ASP A 195 6.54 -2.71 8.13
N ILE A 196 6.13 -2.30 6.92
CA ILE A 196 5.35 -3.16 6.01
C ILE A 196 6.15 -4.42 5.65
N LEU A 197 7.44 -4.28 5.33
CA LEU A 197 8.31 -5.42 4.97
C LEU A 197 8.75 -6.29 6.16
N LYS A 198 8.34 -5.94 7.38
CA LYS A 198 8.67 -6.67 8.61
C LYS A 198 7.44 -7.28 9.27
N ASN A 199 6.35 -6.53 9.36
CA ASN A 199 5.20 -6.83 10.22
C ASN A 199 3.90 -7.14 9.45
N SER A 200 3.82 -6.83 8.14
CA SER A 200 2.61 -7.12 7.35
C SER A 200 2.41 -8.61 7.09
N GLN A 201 1.18 -9.10 7.27
CA GLN A 201 0.79 -10.50 7.01
C GLN A 201 1.24 -11.03 5.64
N TYR A 202 1.28 -10.18 4.61
CA TYR A 202 1.56 -10.57 3.24
C TYR A 202 2.87 -10.01 2.66
N MET A 203 3.59 -9.18 3.42
CA MET A 203 4.84 -8.53 2.98
C MET A 203 6.01 -8.68 3.96
N SER A 204 5.81 -9.27 5.13
CA SER A 204 6.90 -9.65 6.04
C SER A 204 7.90 -10.56 5.32
N VAL A 205 9.16 -10.10 5.24
CA VAL A 205 10.28 -10.84 4.62
C VAL A 205 10.87 -11.83 5.62
N ASP A 206 10.82 -13.12 5.27
CA ASP A 206 11.34 -14.23 6.08
C ASP A 206 12.61 -14.90 5.48
N TRP A 207 12.93 -14.62 4.22
CA TRP A 207 14.10 -15.16 3.52
C TRP A 207 14.54 -14.21 2.39
N TYR A 208 15.84 -14.13 2.10
CA TYR A 208 16.37 -13.32 0.99
C TYR A 208 17.61 -13.90 0.29
N CYS A 209 17.85 -13.44 -0.94
CA CYS A 209 19.07 -13.65 -1.72
C CYS A 209 19.59 -12.29 -2.25
N LEU A 210 20.90 -12.06 -2.12
CA LEU A 210 21.59 -10.82 -2.54
C LEU A 210 22.26 -11.03 -3.90
N LEU A 211 21.92 -10.20 -4.89
CA LEU A 211 22.47 -10.23 -6.23
C LEU A 211 23.33 -8.96 -6.48
N GLU A 212 24.58 -9.14 -6.90
CA GLU A 212 25.46 -8.05 -7.36
C GLU A 212 25.64 -8.10 -8.88
N ARG A 213 25.98 -6.95 -9.48
CA ARG A 213 26.29 -6.90 -10.90
C ARG A 213 27.69 -7.48 -11.14
N ALA A 214 27.80 -8.44 -12.04
CA ALA A 214 29.06 -9.11 -12.39
C ALA A 214 29.80 -8.42 -13.55
N THR A 215 29.08 -7.78 -14.47
CA THR A 215 29.63 -7.20 -15.71
C THR A 215 29.25 -5.72 -15.87
N ASN A 216 30.00 -4.94 -16.64
CA ASN A 216 29.72 -3.52 -16.89
C ASN A 216 29.38 -3.27 -18.37
N SER A 217 28.30 -2.51 -18.56
CA SER A 217 27.79 -2.11 -19.87
C SER A 217 27.46 -0.60 -19.88
N ILE A 218 27.64 0.06 -21.02
CA ILE A 218 27.31 1.47 -21.26
C ILE A 218 26.42 1.57 -22.49
N VAL A 219 25.36 2.36 -22.43
CA VAL A 219 24.37 2.50 -23.50
C VAL A 219 23.95 3.96 -23.67
N LYS A 220 23.58 4.34 -24.89
CA LYS A 220 23.07 5.69 -25.22
C LYS A 220 22.22 5.63 -26.48
N LEU A 221 21.11 6.38 -26.50
CA LEU A 221 20.41 6.77 -27.73
C LEU A 221 21.00 8.07 -28.26
N ASP A 222 21.08 8.23 -29.58
CA ASP A 222 21.48 9.51 -30.19
C ASP A 222 20.28 10.46 -30.39
N GLN A 223 19.04 9.98 -30.35
CA GLN A 223 17.82 10.79 -30.18
C GLN A 223 17.71 11.39 -28.75
N GLU A 224 18.53 12.38 -28.43
CA GLU A 224 18.55 13.13 -27.15
C GLU A 224 18.73 12.27 -25.88
N GLY A 225 19.19 11.03 -26.02
CA GLY A 225 19.52 10.15 -24.90
C GLY A 225 20.82 10.54 -24.20
N GLY A 226 20.81 10.50 -22.86
CA GLY A 226 22.02 10.58 -22.05
C GLY A 226 22.96 9.37 -22.24
N THR A 227 24.18 9.46 -21.70
CA THR A 227 25.07 8.30 -21.57
C THR A 227 24.75 7.57 -20.28
N TYR A 228 24.13 6.39 -20.38
CA TYR A 228 23.68 5.61 -19.22
C TYR A 228 24.65 4.45 -18.93
N LYS A 229 24.94 4.22 -17.65
CA LYS A 229 25.84 3.16 -17.19
C LYS A 229 25.03 2.06 -16.49
N ASN A 230 24.78 0.96 -17.20
CA ASN A 230 23.96 -0.18 -16.78
C ASN A 230 22.47 0.13 -16.53
N SER A 231 21.90 1.09 -17.27
CA SER A 231 20.44 1.31 -17.35
C SER A 231 20.04 1.66 -18.78
N LYS A 232 18.85 1.25 -19.22
CA LYS A 232 18.35 1.49 -20.58
C LYS A 232 18.16 3.00 -20.82
N ALA A 233 18.53 3.49 -22.01
CA ALA A 233 18.12 4.83 -22.45
C ALA A 233 16.62 4.83 -22.80
N THR A 234 15.86 5.87 -22.42
CA THR A 234 14.41 5.92 -22.67
C THR A 234 14.01 7.18 -23.45
N VAL A 235 13.18 7.00 -24.47
CA VAL A 235 12.52 8.08 -25.23
C VAL A 235 11.05 7.70 -25.49
N SER A 236 10.16 8.68 -25.66
CA SER A 236 8.75 8.44 -25.95
C SER A 236 8.31 9.21 -27.20
N TYR A 237 7.64 8.51 -28.11
CA TYR A 237 7.04 9.07 -29.31
C TYR A 237 5.52 8.96 -29.28
N PHE A 238 4.88 9.93 -29.92
CA PHE A 238 3.48 9.85 -30.29
C PHE A 238 3.34 9.59 -31.81
N VAL A 239 2.43 8.69 -32.21
CA VAL A 239 2.19 8.30 -33.60
C VAL A 239 0.71 8.02 -33.88
N THR A 240 0.29 8.04 -35.14
CA THR A 240 -1.08 7.66 -35.55
C THR A 240 -1.06 6.66 -36.70
N SER A 241 -2.11 6.61 -37.52
CA SER A 241 -2.12 5.94 -38.81
C SER A 241 -1.41 6.75 -39.91
N ASN A 242 -1.25 8.07 -39.71
CA ASN A 242 -0.80 9.03 -40.72
C ASN A 242 0.51 9.75 -40.32
N GLU A 243 0.69 10.03 -39.03
CA GLU A 243 1.90 10.62 -38.44
C GLU A 243 2.91 9.52 -38.04
N ASN A 244 4.20 9.75 -38.30
CA ASN A 244 5.33 8.96 -37.74
C ASN A 244 5.20 7.43 -37.96
N THR A 245 4.93 7.04 -39.22
CA THR A 245 4.78 5.63 -39.64
C THR A 245 6.08 4.82 -39.55
N LEU A 246 7.23 5.51 -39.63
CA LEU A 246 8.57 5.01 -39.34
C LEU A 246 9.21 5.93 -38.31
N ILE A 247 9.83 5.36 -37.28
CA ILE A 247 10.67 6.09 -36.31
C ILE A 247 12.10 5.63 -36.50
N ASP A 248 12.99 6.55 -36.90
CA ASP A 248 14.43 6.28 -36.90
C ASP A 248 14.95 6.08 -35.48
N VAL A 249 15.79 5.07 -35.28
CA VAL A 249 16.45 4.78 -34.00
C VAL A 249 17.93 4.56 -34.20
N SER A 250 18.76 5.20 -33.38
CA SER A 250 20.22 5.06 -33.44
C SER A 250 20.89 5.32 -32.10
N GLY A 251 22.09 4.77 -31.93
CA GLY A 251 22.82 4.90 -30.67
C GLY A 251 23.98 3.92 -30.54
N ILE A 252 24.34 3.61 -29.29
CA ILE A 252 25.45 2.73 -28.93
C ILE A 252 25.13 1.74 -27.81
N ALA A 253 25.85 0.61 -27.81
CA ALA A 253 26.04 -0.26 -26.66
C ALA A 253 27.50 -0.75 -26.57
N LEU A 254 28.02 -0.74 -25.34
CA LEU A 254 29.29 -1.36 -24.93
C LEU A 254 28.97 -2.37 -23.83
N ASP A 255 29.56 -3.56 -23.89
CA ASP A 255 29.41 -4.62 -22.89
C ASP A 255 30.72 -5.41 -22.84
N GLU A 256 31.31 -5.61 -21.66
CA GLU A 256 32.60 -6.30 -21.52
C GLU A 256 32.63 -7.75 -22.07
N ARG A 257 31.47 -8.35 -22.37
CA ARG A 257 31.33 -9.67 -23.02
C ARG A 257 31.39 -9.60 -24.56
N GLY A 258 31.45 -8.40 -25.13
CA GLY A 258 31.41 -8.11 -26.56
C GLY A 258 30.00 -8.15 -27.17
N ILE A 259 29.78 -7.36 -28.21
CA ILE A 259 28.52 -7.32 -28.98
C ILE A 259 28.66 -8.10 -30.30
N GLU A 260 27.60 -8.85 -30.64
CA GLU A 260 27.47 -9.63 -31.87
C GLU A 260 26.54 -8.94 -32.88
N SER A 261 25.37 -8.46 -32.44
CA SER A 261 24.35 -7.80 -33.27
C SER A 261 23.35 -7.00 -32.43
N PHE A 262 22.51 -6.19 -33.10
CA PHE A 262 21.41 -5.44 -32.51
C PHE A 262 20.05 -5.83 -33.11
N PHE A 263 19.01 -5.73 -32.29
CA PHE A 263 17.62 -5.95 -32.68
C PHE A 263 16.66 -5.14 -31.79
N TYR A 264 15.39 -5.05 -32.18
CA TYR A 264 14.32 -4.63 -31.27
C TYR A 264 13.20 -5.67 -31.16
N ILE A 265 12.45 -5.60 -30.07
CA ILE A 265 11.24 -6.39 -29.78
C ILE A 265 10.09 -5.46 -29.41
N VAL A 266 8.87 -5.86 -29.75
CA VAL A 266 7.63 -5.12 -29.48
C VAL A 266 6.89 -5.80 -28.32
N ASP A 267 6.46 -5.05 -27.30
CA ASP A 267 5.64 -5.51 -26.17
C ASP A 267 6.13 -6.82 -25.51
N ASP A 268 7.43 -6.88 -25.24
CA ASP A 268 8.15 -8.03 -24.66
C ASP A 268 8.05 -9.34 -25.48
N LYS A 269 7.62 -9.27 -26.75
CA LYS A 269 7.53 -10.43 -27.65
C LYS A 269 8.91 -10.88 -28.16
N ILE A 270 9.68 -11.53 -27.31
CA ILE A 270 11.08 -11.95 -27.59
C ILE A 270 11.21 -12.97 -28.75
N THR A 271 10.11 -13.57 -29.21
CA THR A 271 10.06 -14.39 -30.43
C THR A 271 9.92 -13.58 -31.74
N GLU A 272 9.49 -12.33 -31.65
CA GLU A 272 9.32 -11.40 -32.78
C GLU A 272 10.46 -10.35 -32.73
N GLN A 273 11.66 -10.77 -33.16
CA GLN A 273 12.87 -9.92 -33.17
C GLN A 273 13.06 -9.26 -34.54
N TYR A 274 13.22 -7.94 -34.53
CA TYR A 274 13.42 -7.12 -35.72
C TYR A 274 14.88 -6.64 -35.75
N PRO A 275 15.70 -7.04 -36.75
CA PRO A 275 17.12 -6.71 -36.77
C PRO A 275 17.36 -5.21 -37.00
N LEU A 276 18.42 -4.68 -36.38
CA LEU A 276 18.92 -3.33 -36.62
C LEU A 276 20.28 -3.39 -37.32
N SER A 277 20.58 -2.40 -38.16
CA SER A 277 21.89 -2.27 -38.80
C SER A 277 22.94 -2.00 -37.74
N THR A 278 24.02 -2.77 -37.76
CA THR A 278 25.16 -2.58 -36.85
C THR A 278 26.16 -1.65 -37.53
N VAL A 279 26.58 -0.58 -36.84
CA VAL A 279 27.49 0.44 -37.36
C VAL A 279 28.69 0.66 -36.44
N ALA A 280 29.82 1.04 -37.02
CA ALA A 280 31.04 1.32 -36.28
C ALA A 280 30.96 2.66 -35.53
N ARG A 281 31.66 2.81 -34.39
CA ARG A 281 31.70 4.06 -33.59
C ARG A 281 33.06 4.38 -32.98
N TYR A 282 34.05 4.60 -33.86
CA TYR A 282 35.40 5.03 -33.49
C TYR A 282 35.41 6.34 -32.68
N ASP A 283 34.44 7.24 -32.90
CA ASP A 283 34.22 8.50 -32.17
C ASP A 283 34.00 8.32 -30.64
N ILE A 284 33.68 7.09 -30.23
CA ILE A 284 33.33 6.70 -28.86
C ILE A 284 34.34 5.70 -28.29
N TYR A 285 34.92 4.86 -29.14
CA TYR A 285 35.93 3.86 -28.77
C TYR A 285 37.07 4.42 -27.91
N ASP A 286 37.71 5.51 -28.37
CA ASP A 286 38.86 6.12 -27.68
C ASP A 286 38.51 6.65 -26.26
N LYS A 287 37.23 7.00 -26.03
CA LYS A 287 36.72 7.51 -24.76
C LYS A 287 36.47 6.40 -23.72
N PHE A 288 36.42 5.14 -24.15
CA PHE A 288 36.12 3.98 -23.30
C PHE A 288 37.20 2.89 -23.32
N THR A 289 38.44 3.26 -23.66
CA THR A 289 39.66 2.43 -23.66
C THR A 289 39.96 1.68 -22.34
N ASN A 290 39.31 2.05 -21.23
CA ASN A 290 39.39 1.33 -19.95
C ASN A 290 38.42 0.14 -19.81
N TYR A 291 37.50 -0.09 -20.77
CA TYR A 291 36.68 -1.30 -20.82
C TYR A 291 37.42 -2.41 -21.57
N GLN A 292 37.15 -3.69 -21.23
CA GLN A 292 37.60 -4.78 -22.08
C GLN A 292 36.97 -4.63 -23.48
N VAL A 293 37.84 -4.68 -24.48
CA VAL A 293 37.60 -4.05 -25.78
C VAL A 293 36.46 -4.72 -26.54
N CYS A 294 35.37 -4.00 -26.71
CA CYS A 294 34.36 -4.30 -27.71
C CYS A 294 34.91 -4.00 -29.11
N ASP A 295 34.60 -4.84 -30.10
CA ASP A 295 34.93 -4.56 -31.50
C ASP A 295 34.30 -3.21 -31.93
N PRO A 296 35.10 -2.18 -32.32
CA PRO A 296 34.56 -0.87 -32.65
C PRO A 296 33.61 -0.87 -33.85
N THR A 297 33.58 -1.96 -34.64
CA THR A 297 32.62 -2.15 -35.74
C THR A 297 31.24 -2.62 -35.29
N LYS A 298 31.06 -2.98 -34.01
CA LYS A 298 29.85 -3.65 -33.48
C LYS A 298 29.20 -2.96 -32.29
N ILE A 299 29.56 -1.71 -32.02
CA ILE A 299 29.14 -0.98 -30.81
C ILE A 299 28.09 0.11 -31.08
N GLY A 300 27.81 0.42 -32.34
CA GLY A 300 26.71 1.31 -32.74
C GLY A 300 25.59 0.56 -33.46
N PHE A 301 24.40 1.15 -33.45
CA PHE A 301 23.25 0.68 -34.22
C PHE A 301 22.52 1.83 -34.91
N GLU A 302 21.88 1.52 -36.03
CA GLU A 302 20.85 2.37 -36.64
C GLU A 302 19.75 1.52 -37.33
N GLY A 303 18.56 2.08 -37.52
CA GLY A 303 17.46 1.43 -38.21
C GLY A 303 16.13 2.13 -37.96
N GLN A 304 15.02 1.48 -38.32
CA GLN A 304 13.68 2.06 -38.21
C GLN A 304 12.69 1.12 -37.50
N ILE A 305 11.87 1.69 -36.64
CA ILE A 305 10.70 1.03 -36.05
C ILE A 305 9.49 1.31 -36.94
N ASP A 306 8.90 0.26 -37.50
CA ASP A 306 7.65 0.32 -38.28
C ASP A 306 6.44 0.39 -37.34
N THR A 307 5.80 1.55 -37.29
CA THR A 307 4.65 1.80 -36.39
C THR A 307 3.30 1.45 -37.05
N THR A 308 3.28 1.07 -38.34
CA THR A 308 2.04 0.76 -39.08
C THR A 308 1.34 -0.49 -38.57
N LYS A 309 2.10 -1.45 -38.01
CA LYS A 309 1.58 -2.73 -37.49
C LYS A 309 1.17 -2.69 -36.01
N LEU A 310 1.41 -1.57 -35.32
CA LEU A 310 1.03 -1.38 -33.91
C LEU A 310 -0.47 -1.11 -33.77
N THR A 311 -1.05 -1.47 -32.63
CA THR A 311 -2.48 -1.29 -32.32
C THR A 311 -2.77 0.06 -31.63
N LYS A 312 -4.05 0.39 -31.34
CA LYS A 312 -4.39 1.56 -30.50
C LYS A 312 -3.84 1.35 -29.08
N GLY A 313 -3.03 2.29 -28.58
CA GLY A 313 -2.53 2.31 -27.21
C GLY A 313 -1.03 2.55 -27.09
N THR A 314 -0.53 2.49 -25.85
CA THR A 314 0.91 2.53 -25.54
C THR A 314 1.56 1.17 -25.82
N HIS A 315 2.60 1.19 -26.64
CA HIS A 315 3.48 0.07 -26.98
C HIS A 315 4.88 0.28 -26.40
N ARG A 316 5.53 -0.80 -25.97
CA ARG A 316 6.92 -0.78 -25.48
C ARG A 316 7.85 -1.46 -26.46
N ILE A 317 8.74 -0.69 -27.09
CA ILE A 317 9.79 -1.24 -27.94
C ILE A 317 11.08 -1.32 -27.13
N ILE A 318 11.66 -2.50 -26.97
CA ILE A 318 12.97 -2.66 -26.33
C ILE A 318 14.00 -2.89 -27.43
N ILE A 319 15.02 -2.04 -27.48
CA ILE A 319 16.20 -2.24 -28.33
C ILE A 319 17.23 -2.99 -27.51
N SER A 320 17.73 -4.10 -28.04
CA SER A 320 18.65 -5.01 -27.33
C SER A 320 19.83 -5.40 -28.22
N ALA A 321 21.00 -5.51 -27.60
CA ALA A 321 22.23 -6.00 -28.19
C ALA A 321 22.45 -7.47 -27.75
N LYS A 322 22.81 -8.33 -28.70
CA LYS A 322 23.16 -9.73 -28.45
C LYS A 322 24.67 -9.84 -28.22
N THR A 323 25.09 -10.61 -27.22
CA THR A 323 26.50 -10.96 -27.01
C THR A 323 26.81 -12.35 -27.60
N PRO A 324 28.05 -12.65 -28.03
CA PRO A 324 28.40 -13.93 -28.66
C PRO A 324 28.07 -15.19 -27.84
N ASN A 325 27.97 -15.06 -26.50
CA ASN A 325 27.57 -16.15 -25.61
C ASN A 325 26.04 -16.32 -25.46
N GLY A 326 25.25 -15.64 -26.30
CA GLY A 326 23.78 -15.63 -26.23
C GLY A 326 23.21 -14.87 -25.03
N GLY A 327 24.05 -14.09 -24.34
CA GLY A 327 23.57 -13.07 -23.40
C GLY A 327 22.94 -11.91 -24.16
N VAL A 328 22.03 -11.19 -23.52
CA VAL A 328 21.37 -10.01 -24.08
C VAL A 328 21.70 -8.83 -23.17
N CYS A 329 22.00 -7.68 -23.77
CA CYS A 329 22.09 -6.37 -23.12
C CYS A 329 20.96 -5.50 -23.66
N ASP A 330 19.97 -5.14 -22.84
CA ASP A 330 18.94 -4.20 -23.29
C ASP A 330 19.53 -2.79 -23.30
N VAL A 331 19.50 -2.16 -24.47
CA VAL A 331 20.21 -0.92 -24.78
C VAL A 331 19.32 0.29 -24.51
N ALA A 332 18.08 0.21 -24.98
CA ALA A 332 17.13 1.30 -24.92
C ALA A 332 15.68 0.81 -24.85
N THR A 333 14.79 1.73 -24.52
CA THR A 333 13.35 1.54 -24.54
C THR A 333 12.71 2.74 -25.23
N VAL A 334 12.07 2.48 -26.36
CA VAL A 334 11.29 3.46 -27.12
C VAL A 334 9.83 3.20 -26.80
N MET A 335 9.20 4.12 -26.08
CA MET A 335 7.76 4.10 -25.86
C MET A 335 7.06 4.67 -27.09
N ILE A 336 6.01 4.00 -27.56
CA ILE A 336 5.21 4.47 -28.69
C ILE A 336 3.75 4.55 -28.26
N ASN A 337 3.25 5.76 -28.12
CA ASN A 337 1.84 6.02 -27.87
C ASN A 337 1.12 6.14 -29.22
N LYS A 338 0.34 5.12 -29.60
CA LYS A 338 -0.39 5.11 -30.88
C LYS A 338 -1.86 5.47 -30.70
N GLY A 339 -2.24 6.61 -31.25
CA GLY A 339 -3.58 7.18 -31.13
C GLY A 339 -4.58 6.78 -32.21
N THR A 340 -5.79 7.33 -32.08
CA THR A 340 -6.90 7.20 -33.05
C THR A 340 -7.17 8.45 -33.88
N VAL A 341 -6.59 9.60 -33.52
CA VAL A 341 -6.81 10.89 -34.20
C VAL A 341 -5.46 11.63 -34.29
N ASP A 342 -5.20 12.26 -35.43
CA ASP A 342 -4.01 13.08 -35.69
C ASP A 342 -4.01 14.37 -34.86
N GLY A 343 -2.86 15.03 -34.73
CA GLY A 343 -2.82 16.41 -34.24
C GLY A 343 -3.46 17.34 -35.27
N THR A 344 -4.47 18.12 -34.89
CA THR A 344 -5.09 19.06 -35.84
C THR A 344 -4.24 20.32 -35.93
N ILE A 345 -3.33 20.34 -36.90
CA ILE A 345 -2.50 21.50 -37.25
C ILE A 345 -3.32 22.46 -38.12
N ASP A 346 -3.66 23.63 -37.57
CA ASP A 346 -4.22 24.74 -38.34
C ASP A 346 -3.08 25.68 -38.76
N LYS A 347 -2.68 25.56 -40.04
CA LYS A 347 -1.61 26.38 -40.63
C LYS A 347 -1.99 27.87 -40.78
N VAL A 348 -3.28 28.22 -40.74
CA VAL A 348 -3.77 29.60 -40.89
C VAL A 348 -3.76 30.31 -39.54
N ASN A 349 -4.29 29.65 -38.50
CA ASN A 349 -4.31 30.18 -37.13
C ASN A 349 -3.01 29.92 -36.34
N LYS A 350 -2.02 29.25 -36.97
CA LYS A 350 -0.75 28.80 -36.35
C LYS A 350 -0.98 28.05 -35.03
N THR A 351 -1.84 27.03 -35.05
CA THR A 351 -2.08 26.15 -33.90
C THR A 351 -1.86 24.67 -34.18
N ASN A 352 -1.56 23.92 -33.13
CA ASN A 352 -1.57 22.46 -33.10
C ASN A 352 -2.49 22.00 -31.96
N THR A 353 -3.65 21.46 -32.32
CA THR A 353 -4.64 20.98 -31.34
C THR A 353 -4.42 19.51 -31.03
N VAL A 354 -4.14 19.25 -29.75
CA VAL A 354 -3.87 17.93 -29.18
C VAL A 354 -5.04 17.53 -28.28
N GLU A 355 -6.03 16.87 -28.89
CA GLU A 355 -7.19 16.27 -28.22
C GLU A 355 -6.75 15.09 -27.33
N MET A 356 -7.40 14.85 -26.18
CA MET A 356 -7.05 13.69 -25.33
C MET A 356 -7.38 12.33 -25.98
N SER A 357 -8.13 12.30 -27.09
CA SER A 357 -8.35 11.13 -27.96
C SER A 357 -7.10 10.71 -28.76
N ARG A 358 -6.08 11.58 -28.79
CA ARG A 358 -4.75 11.30 -29.34
C ARG A 358 -4.05 10.25 -28.49
N TYR A 359 -4.04 10.41 -27.17
CA TYR A 359 -3.44 9.46 -26.24
C TYR A 359 -4.45 8.38 -25.84
N SER A 360 -4.00 7.16 -25.52
CA SER A 360 -4.88 6.07 -25.08
C SER A 360 -4.13 5.00 -24.29
N ASN A 361 -4.84 4.36 -23.36
CA ASN A 361 -4.35 3.31 -22.45
C ASN A 361 -3.25 3.75 -21.44
N GLN A 362 -2.88 5.03 -21.38
CA GLN A 362 -2.10 5.59 -20.26
C GLN A 362 -2.98 5.78 -19.00
N ALA A 363 -2.33 5.99 -17.85
CA ALA A 363 -3.02 6.29 -16.59
C ALA A 363 -3.88 7.57 -16.69
N GLY A 364 -5.02 7.59 -15.99
CA GLY A 364 -5.95 8.72 -15.97
C GLY A 364 -6.80 8.92 -17.23
N LEU A 365 -6.37 8.43 -18.40
CA LEU A 365 -7.16 8.52 -19.63
C LEU A 365 -8.43 7.68 -19.56
N ARG A 366 -9.53 8.25 -20.06
CA ARG A 366 -10.85 7.60 -20.16
C ARG A 366 -11.49 8.00 -21.48
N ASP A 367 -11.90 7.04 -22.31
CA ASP A 367 -12.60 7.30 -23.59
C ASP A 367 -13.97 7.99 -23.34
N THR A 368 -14.64 7.71 -22.20
CA THR A 368 -15.79 8.45 -21.67
C THR A 368 -15.82 8.38 -20.13
N TRP A 369 -16.57 9.26 -19.47
CA TRP A 369 -16.91 9.19 -18.05
C TRP A 369 -18.38 9.63 -17.83
N PRO A 370 -19.36 8.73 -18.06
CA PRO A 370 -20.79 9.07 -18.07
C PRO A 370 -21.35 9.56 -16.73
N GLU A 371 -20.80 9.09 -15.60
CA GLU A 371 -21.17 9.53 -14.24
C GLU A 371 -20.83 11.01 -14.00
N ALA A 372 -19.89 11.55 -14.75
CA ALA A 372 -19.54 12.97 -14.81
C ALA A 372 -20.23 13.71 -15.98
N GLY A 373 -21.05 13.03 -16.78
CA GLY A 373 -21.66 13.60 -17.99
C GLY A 373 -20.66 13.86 -19.13
N ILE A 374 -19.48 13.23 -19.09
CA ILE A 374 -18.43 13.42 -20.11
C ILE A 374 -18.50 12.26 -21.11
N TYR A 375 -18.81 12.57 -22.37
CA TYR A 375 -19.00 11.58 -23.45
C TYR A 375 -17.91 11.66 -24.54
N GLN A 376 -16.74 12.19 -24.17
CA GLN A 376 -15.56 12.31 -25.03
C GLN A 376 -14.28 11.91 -24.26
N PRO A 377 -13.20 11.53 -24.96
CA PRO A 377 -11.94 11.19 -24.31
C PRO A 377 -11.38 12.35 -23.47
N CYS A 378 -10.90 12.01 -22.27
CA CYS A 378 -10.33 12.97 -21.33
C CYS A 378 -9.24 12.33 -20.46
N PHE A 379 -8.29 13.14 -19.99
CA PHE A 379 -7.33 12.75 -18.95
C PHE A 379 -7.88 13.19 -17.59
N ARG A 380 -8.44 12.24 -16.82
CA ARG A 380 -8.82 12.44 -15.43
C ARG A 380 -7.58 12.31 -14.56
N ALA A 381 -7.08 13.44 -14.08
CA ALA A 381 -5.92 13.47 -13.20
C ALA A 381 -6.34 13.11 -11.77
N GLU A 382 -5.97 11.90 -11.34
CA GLU A 382 -5.99 11.46 -9.95
C GLU A 382 -4.61 11.75 -9.32
N TYR A 383 -4.42 11.53 -8.02
CA TYR A 383 -3.15 11.88 -7.36
C TYR A 383 -1.97 11.16 -8.02
N ASN A 384 -0.91 11.92 -8.31
CA ASN A 384 0.30 11.46 -8.99
C ASN A 384 0.09 10.87 -10.39
N TYR A 385 -1.07 11.09 -11.02
CA TYR A 385 -1.23 10.78 -12.44
C TYR A 385 -0.53 11.85 -13.30
N VAL A 386 0.09 11.36 -14.35
CA VAL A 386 0.89 12.12 -15.31
C VAL A 386 0.59 11.54 -16.69
N LEU A 387 0.40 12.42 -17.67
CA LEU A 387 0.12 12.04 -19.05
C LEU A 387 1.38 12.27 -19.90
N ASP A 388 1.90 11.20 -20.50
CA ASP A 388 3.03 11.24 -21.43
C ASP A 388 2.55 11.77 -22.79
N LEU A 389 2.95 12.99 -23.15
CA LEU A 389 2.60 13.60 -24.43
C LEU A 389 3.53 13.15 -25.58
N GLY A 390 4.61 12.42 -25.28
CA GLY A 390 5.72 12.13 -26.19
C GLY A 390 6.76 13.27 -26.25
N GLN A 391 7.72 13.15 -27.15
CA GLN A 391 8.68 14.22 -27.45
C GLN A 391 7.97 15.46 -28.03
N ILE A 392 8.19 16.64 -27.44
CA ILE A 392 7.70 17.92 -27.93
C ILE A 392 8.86 18.93 -27.90
N ASP A 393 9.10 19.57 -29.04
CA ASP A 393 9.94 20.75 -29.13
C ASP A 393 9.11 22.01 -28.85
N PHE A 394 9.27 22.53 -27.64
CA PHE A 394 8.63 23.74 -27.16
C PHE A 394 9.22 25.03 -27.72
N SER A 395 10.42 25.01 -28.31
CA SER A 395 11.03 26.22 -28.89
C SER A 395 10.19 26.81 -30.03
N ASN A 396 9.37 25.98 -30.68
CA ASN A 396 8.45 26.37 -31.76
C ASN A 396 7.17 27.06 -31.29
N TYR A 397 6.85 27.06 -29.99
CA TYR A 397 5.56 27.47 -29.46
C TYR A 397 5.68 28.60 -28.43
N LYS A 398 4.84 29.63 -28.57
CA LYS A 398 4.79 30.77 -27.64
C LYS A 398 3.79 30.59 -26.50
N ARG A 399 2.81 29.69 -26.65
CA ARG A 399 1.72 29.50 -25.68
C ARG A 399 1.05 28.14 -25.82
N ALA A 400 0.57 27.58 -24.72
CA ALA A 400 -0.35 26.44 -24.73
C ALA A 400 -1.63 26.76 -23.95
N ASP A 401 -2.79 26.65 -24.58
CA ASP A 401 -4.09 26.75 -23.89
C ASP A 401 -4.57 25.35 -23.50
N ILE A 402 -4.62 25.08 -22.20
CA ILE A 402 -5.09 23.81 -21.65
C ILE A 402 -6.58 23.92 -21.35
N TYR A 403 -7.39 23.06 -21.96
CA TYR A 403 -8.85 22.99 -21.79
C TYR A 403 -9.18 21.90 -20.77
N TYR A 404 -9.81 22.28 -19.66
CA TYR A 404 -10.07 21.40 -18.53
C TYR A 404 -11.44 21.66 -17.88
N SER A 405 -11.94 20.70 -17.12
CA SER A 405 -13.06 20.88 -16.19
C SER A 405 -12.68 20.39 -14.80
N THR A 406 -13.44 20.80 -13.81
CA THR A 406 -13.19 20.49 -12.40
C THR A 406 -14.41 19.87 -11.75
N ASP A 407 -14.29 19.45 -10.49
CA ASP A 407 -15.47 19.24 -9.65
C ASP A 407 -16.16 20.58 -9.29
N GLN A 408 -17.44 20.54 -8.92
CA GLN A 408 -18.14 21.71 -8.39
C GLN A 408 -17.57 22.21 -7.06
N SER A 409 -16.97 21.33 -6.24
CA SER A 409 -16.33 21.71 -4.97
C SER A 409 -14.88 22.21 -5.12
N PHE A 410 -14.34 22.26 -6.34
CA PHE A 410 -12.96 22.68 -6.60
C PHE A 410 -12.72 24.12 -6.13
N ILE A 411 -11.60 24.34 -5.45
CA ILE A 411 -11.17 25.64 -4.93
C ILE A 411 -9.74 25.89 -5.43
N SER A 412 -9.57 26.81 -6.37
CA SER A 412 -8.25 27.06 -7.00
C SER A 412 -7.17 27.60 -6.04
N ASN A 413 -7.56 28.24 -4.93
CA ASN A 413 -6.65 28.66 -3.86
C ASN A 413 -7.32 28.41 -2.50
N LYS A 414 -6.73 27.53 -1.70
CA LYS A 414 -7.25 27.10 -0.39
C LYS A 414 -6.12 27.22 0.63
N ASP A 415 -6.40 27.88 1.75
CA ASP A 415 -5.46 28.06 2.87
C ASP A 415 -4.09 28.66 2.44
N GLY A 416 -4.09 29.46 1.36
CA GLY A 416 -2.91 30.08 0.75
C GLY A 416 -2.21 29.23 -0.32
N VAL A 417 -2.62 27.98 -0.52
CA VAL A 417 -2.03 27.02 -1.46
C VAL A 417 -2.79 27.05 -2.79
N GLN A 418 -2.06 27.30 -3.87
CA GLN A 418 -2.59 27.49 -5.23
C GLN A 418 -2.51 26.20 -6.05
N SER A 419 -3.62 25.80 -6.69
CA SER A 419 -3.61 24.73 -7.70
C SER A 419 -2.93 25.19 -8.99
N VAL A 420 -2.09 24.33 -9.57
CA VAL A 420 -1.37 24.59 -10.84
C VAL A 420 -1.48 23.43 -11.81
N ILE A 421 -1.28 23.71 -13.10
CA ILE A 421 -1.26 22.74 -14.19
C ILE A 421 -0.17 23.13 -15.20
N GLY A 422 0.48 22.14 -15.83
CA GLY A 422 1.58 22.42 -16.76
C GLY A 422 2.33 21.19 -17.24
N PHE A 423 3.50 21.46 -17.82
CA PHE A 423 4.37 20.47 -18.45
C PHE A 423 5.65 20.27 -17.63
N LYS A 424 6.09 19.02 -17.52
CA LYS A 424 7.36 18.59 -16.90
C LYS A 424 8.16 17.75 -17.90
N ASN A 425 9.49 17.73 -17.77
CA ASN A 425 10.39 16.91 -18.62
C ASN A 425 10.64 15.51 -18.03
N SER A 426 9.98 15.20 -16.91
CA SER A 426 9.99 13.89 -16.27
C SER A 426 8.59 13.46 -15.83
N ASN A 427 8.42 12.16 -15.63
CA ASN A 427 7.15 11.51 -15.30
C ASN A 427 6.70 11.71 -13.83
N TYR A 428 7.19 12.74 -13.15
CA TYR A 428 6.72 13.11 -11.80
C TYR A 428 5.59 14.12 -11.91
N SER A 429 4.59 14.02 -11.03
CA SER A 429 3.54 15.02 -10.93
C SER A 429 4.10 16.34 -10.36
N PHE A 430 3.27 17.38 -10.30
CA PHE A 430 3.58 18.55 -9.46
C PHE A 430 3.36 18.27 -7.96
N GLY A 431 3.10 17.03 -7.55
CA GLY A 431 2.78 16.64 -6.16
C GLY A 431 1.28 16.57 -5.87
N TYR A 432 0.93 16.51 -4.59
CA TYR A 432 -0.46 16.46 -4.09
C TYR A 432 -0.58 17.09 -2.69
N HIS A 433 -1.81 17.35 -2.24
CA HIS A 433 -2.13 17.91 -0.93
C HIS A 433 -1.41 17.22 0.25
N GLY A 434 -0.79 18.02 1.12
CA GLY A 434 0.02 17.53 2.24
C GLY A 434 1.52 17.43 1.93
N MET A 435 1.92 17.49 0.65
CA MET A 435 3.31 17.65 0.21
C MET A 435 3.50 19.06 -0.39
N PRO A 436 4.73 19.61 -0.38
CA PRO A 436 5.06 20.82 -1.14
C PRO A 436 4.82 20.64 -2.65
N LEU A 437 4.60 21.76 -3.34
CA LEU A 437 4.51 21.82 -4.80
C LEU A 437 5.85 21.44 -5.44
N ASP A 438 5.89 20.37 -6.23
CA ASP A 438 7.11 19.91 -6.89
C ASP A 438 7.34 20.57 -8.26
N LEU A 439 8.19 21.60 -8.24
CA LEU A 439 8.68 22.31 -9.42
C LEU A 439 9.98 21.72 -10.00
N LYS A 440 10.54 20.64 -9.42
CA LYS A 440 11.64 19.91 -10.06
C LYS A 440 11.17 19.43 -11.44
N ASP A 441 12.06 19.47 -12.42
CA ASP A 441 11.80 19.02 -13.79
C ASP A 441 10.66 19.77 -14.52
N SER A 442 10.15 20.90 -14.00
CA SER A 442 9.08 21.66 -14.67
C SER A 442 9.61 22.41 -15.89
N ILE A 443 8.92 22.26 -17.03
CA ILE A 443 9.18 23.01 -18.27
C ILE A 443 8.46 24.37 -18.18
N ALA A 444 7.14 24.34 -18.03
CA ALA A 444 6.30 25.53 -17.90
C ALA A 444 4.96 25.16 -17.24
N TYR A 445 4.43 26.01 -16.37
CA TYR A 445 3.17 25.77 -15.67
C TYR A 445 2.42 27.08 -15.39
N THR A 446 1.16 26.96 -14.99
CA THR A 446 0.25 28.09 -14.78
C THR A 446 -0.74 27.81 -13.65
N ASN A 447 -1.26 28.87 -13.04
CA ASN A 447 -2.22 28.78 -11.94
C ASN A 447 -3.63 28.47 -12.48
N MET A 448 -4.36 27.53 -11.89
CA MET A 448 -5.75 27.19 -12.27
C MET A 448 -6.76 28.23 -11.75
N ILE A 449 -6.54 29.51 -12.04
CA ILE A 449 -7.27 30.66 -11.48
C ILE A 449 -8.76 30.58 -11.85
N ASN A 450 -9.64 30.90 -10.88
CA ASN A 450 -11.10 30.96 -11.01
C ASN A 450 -11.82 29.65 -11.37
N ALA A 451 -11.13 28.50 -11.40
CA ALA A 451 -11.75 27.20 -11.59
C ALA A 451 -12.78 26.90 -10.48
N ARG A 452 -14.08 26.98 -10.84
CA ARG A 452 -15.25 26.64 -10.01
C ARG A 452 -16.41 26.19 -10.91
N GLY A 453 -16.18 25.15 -11.71
CA GLY A 453 -17.16 24.64 -12.67
C GLY A 453 -17.12 23.13 -12.75
N GLY A 454 -18.31 22.49 -12.69
CA GLY A 454 -18.43 21.03 -12.75
C GLY A 454 -18.03 20.42 -14.10
N TRP A 455 -17.98 19.10 -14.16
CA TRP A 455 -17.47 18.27 -15.26
C TRP A 455 -17.88 18.63 -16.70
N THR A 456 -19.08 19.19 -16.88
CA THR A 456 -19.63 19.61 -18.18
C THR A 456 -19.30 21.06 -18.56
N THR A 457 -18.63 21.82 -17.68
CA THR A 457 -18.23 23.22 -17.89
C THR A 457 -16.75 23.30 -18.24
N ASP A 458 -16.43 23.82 -19.42
CA ASP A 458 -15.03 23.99 -19.85
C ASP A 458 -14.43 25.26 -19.26
N SER A 459 -13.27 25.12 -18.63
CA SER A 459 -12.34 26.17 -18.24
C SER A 459 -11.11 26.10 -19.13
N VAL A 460 -10.46 27.24 -19.36
CA VAL A 460 -9.22 27.32 -20.16
C VAL A 460 -8.18 28.08 -19.35
N VAL A 461 -6.93 27.63 -19.42
CA VAL A 461 -5.80 28.38 -18.86
C VAL A 461 -4.61 28.35 -19.82
N SER A 462 -3.97 29.50 -20.00
CA SER A 462 -2.77 29.63 -20.81
C SER A 462 -1.50 29.35 -19.99
N VAL A 463 -0.63 28.52 -20.53
CA VAL A 463 0.79 28.41 -20.16
C VAL A 463 1.58 29.26 -21.15
N ASP A 464 2.43 30.16 -20.65
CA ASP A 464 3.39 30.91 -21.48
C ASP A 464 4.57 30.00 -21.83
N LEU A 465 4.98 30.02 -23.10
CA LEU A 465 6.10 29.24 -23.63
C LEU A 465 7.12 30.13 -24.38
N THR A 466 6.90 31.45 -24.44
CA THR A 466 7.60 32.42 -25.32
C THR A 466 9.14 32.43 -25.22
N ASN A 467 9.72 31.85 -24.16
CA ASN A 467 11.17 31.75 -23.96
C ASN A 467 11.64 30.33 -23.58
N ILE A 468 10.83 29.29 -23.89
CA ILE A 468 11.12 27.90 -23.53
C ILE A 468 11.92 27.21 -24.66
N ASN A 469 13.24 27.27 -24.57
CA ASN A 469 14.11 26.45 -25.42
C ASN A 469 14.24 25.04 -24.82
N TYR A 470 13.32 24.15 -25.18
CA TYR A 470 13.31 22.75 -24.76
C TYR A 470 12.81 21.85 -25.90
N ASN A 471 13.56 20.79 -26.19
CA ASN A 471 13.09 19.62 -26.91
C ASN A 471 13.29 18.39 -26.02
N GLY A 472 12.37 17.43 -26.10
CA GLY A 472 12.45 16.18 -25.33
C GLY A 472 11.10 15.64 -24.81
N PRO A 473 11.12 14.53 -24.05
CA PRO A 473 9.93 13.89 -23.49
C PRO A 473 9.11 14.81 -22.58
N THR A 474 7.86 15.05 -22.94
CA THR A 474 6.99 16.02 -22.28
C THR A 474 5.83 15.34 -21.54
N TYR A 475 5.60 15.75 -20.30
CA TYR A 475 4.62 15.17 -19.39
C TYR A 475 3.64 16.23 -18.88
N LEU A 476 2.33 16.02 -19.07
CA LEU A 476 1.27 16.90 -18.56
C LEU A 476 0.80 16.43 -17.18
N SER A 477 0.82 17.33 -16.19
CA SER A 477 0.33 17.07 -14.84
C SER A 477 -0.16 18.36 -14.15
N GLY A 478 -0.64 18.26 -12.92
CA GLY A 478 -1.11 19.38 -12.11
C GLY A 478 -1.19 19.03 -10.63
N TYR A 479 -1.01 20.04 -9.78
CA TYR A 479 -1.03 19.92 -8.32
C TYR A 479 -2.38 20.40 -7.78
N ASN A 480 -3.03 19.58 -6.97
CA ASN A 480 -4.37 19.84 -6.46
C ASN A 480 -4.58 19.37 -5.01
N GLN A 481 -5.64 19.92 -4.42
CA GLN A 481 -6.05 19.70 -3.04
C GLN A 481 -6.78 18.35 -2.86
N GLU A 482 -6.92 17.92 -1.62
CA GLU A 482 -7.58 16.64 -1.31
C GLU A 482 -9.05 16.64 -1.75
N SER A 483 -9.43 15.57 -2.46
CA SER A 483 -10.71 15.37 -3.18
C SER A 483 -10.98 16.28 -4.38
N ALA A 484 -10.12 17.26 -4.69
CA ALA A 484 -10.29 18.19 -5.81
C ALA A 484 -9.75 17.61 -7.13
N LEU A 485 -10.57 16.81 -7.81
CA LEU A 485 -10.25 16.25 -9.13
C LEU A 485 -10.40 17.27 -10.27
N TYR A 486 -9.63 17.09 -11.34
CA TYR A 486 -9.81 17.79 -12.62
C TYR A 486 -9.68 16.82 -13.81
N VAL A 487 -10.22 17.23 -14.96
CA VAL A 487 -10.15 16.49 -16.23
C VAL A 487 -9.60 17.42 -17.32
N VAL A 488 -8.57 17.01 -18.03
CA VAL A 488 -8.14 17.69 -19.28
C VAL A 488 -8.91 17.08 -20.44
N LYS A 489 -9.37 17.94 -21.37
CA LYS A 489 -10.07 17.55 -22.59
C LYS A 489 -9.17 17.71 -23.83
N LYS A 490 -8.34 18.76 -23.86
CA LYS A 490 -7.30 18.98 -24.87
C LYS A 490 -6.27 20.03 -24.47
N VAL A 491 -5.20 20.10 -25.24
CA VAL A 491 -4.23 21.21 -25.24
C VAL A 491 -4.16 21.80 -26.64
N VAL A 492 -4.16 23.13 -26.77
CA VAL A 492 -3.93 23.83 -28.03
C VAL A 492 -2.63 24.59 -27.94
N PHE A 493 -1.61 24.13 -28.66
CA PHE A 493 -0.33 24.81 -28.76
C PHE A 493 -0.39 25.88 -29.87
N TYR A 494 0.18 27.05 -29.60
CA TYR A 494 0.25 28.19 -30.53
C TYR A 494 1.70 28.38 -30.95
N TYR A 495 1.99 28.22 -32.24
CA TYR A 495 3.34 28.41 -32.76
C TYR A 495 3.77 29.87 -32.65
N ASN A 496 5.07 30.12 -32.68
CA ASN A 496 5.62 31.47 -32.72
C ASN A 496 5.11 32.25 -33.95
N ASP A 497 5.02 33.58 -33.86
CA ASP A 497 4.46 34.41 -34.94
C ASP A 497 5.29 34.37 -36.23
N ASP A 498 6.57 34.06 -36.13
CA ASP A 498 7.54 33.85 -37.21
C ASP A 498 7.65 32.39 -37.68
N TYR A 499 7.12 31.40 -36.96
CA TYR A 499 7.24 29.98 -37.29
C TYR A 499 6.67 29.63 -38.68
N GLU A 500 7.45 28.95 -39.53
CA GLU A 500 7.04 28.52 -40.87
C GLU A 500 6.81 27.01 -40.95
N PHE A 501 5.78 26.59 -41.71
CA PHE A 501 5.48 25.17 -41.90
C PHE A 501 6.24 24.60 -43.11
N HIS A 502 7.30 23.86 -42.84
CA HIS A 502 8.15 23.24 -43.86
C HIS A 502 7.74 21.78 -44.17
N ASN A 503 7.92 21.36 -45.43
CA ASN A 503 7.82 19.96 -45.86
C ASN A 503 9.24 19.43 -46.13
N PHE A 504 9.92 18.94 -45.09
CA PHE A 504 11.30 18.49 -45.21
C PHE A 504 11.42 17.14 -45.95
N LYS A 505 12.31 17.11 -46.94
CA LYS A 505 12.93 15.87 -47.41
C LYS A 505 14.07 15.50 -46.46
N GLU A 506 14.16 14.22 -46.10
CA GLU A 506 15.21 13.71 -45.22
C GLU A 506 16.64 13.93 -45.73
N ALA A 507 17.54 14.05 -44.75
CA ALA A 507 18.96 14.36 -44.95
C ALA A 507 19.70 13.23 -45.67
N THR A 508 20.82 13.59 -46.32
CA THR A 508 21.73 12.65 -46.99
C THR A 508 23.15 12.79 -46.41
N CYS A 509 24.12 12.06 -46.95
CA CYS A 509 25.53 12.24 -46.57
C CYS A 509 26.09 13.63 -46.90
N THR A 510 25.47 14.35 -47.84
CA THR A 510 25.96 15.58 -48.46
C THR A 510 25.00 16.76 -48.36
N ALA A 511 23.78 16.56 -47.86
CA ALA A 511 22.79 17.61 -47.66
C ALA A 511 22.02 17.42 -46.34
N PRO A 512 21.70 18.50 -45.60
CA PRO A 512 20.81 18.45 -44.43
C PRO A 512 19.36 18.13 -44.84
N LYS A 513 18.45 18.01 -43.86
CA LYS A 513 17.01 17.95 -44.19
C LYS A 513 16.66 19.22 -44.95
N THR A 514 15.99 19.11 -46.09
CA THR A 514 15.77 20.24 -47.00
C THR A 514 14.30 20.35 -47.39
N CYS A 515 13.68 21.50 -47.12
CA CYS A 515 12.27 21.76 -47.40
C CYS A 515 12.02 21.81 -48.90
N THR A 516 11.09 20.98 -49.40
CA THR A 516 10.74 20.92 -50.84
C THR A 516 10.13 22.19 -51.39
N ASP A 517 9.54 23.01 -50.51
CA ASP A 517 8.63 24.10 -50.90
C ASP A 517 9.32 25.47 -50.87
N CYS A 518 10.34 25.65 -50.02
CA CYS A 518 11.08 26.90 -49.87
C CYS A 518 12.62 26.75 -49.84
N GLY A 519 13.16 25.53 -49.82
CA GLY A 519 14.61 25.30 -49.78
C GLY A 519 15.29 25.58 -48.43
N ALA A 520 14.53 25.92 -47.38
CA ALA A 520 15.03 25.99 -46.00
C ALA A 520 15.65 24.64 -45.58
N THR A 521 16.66 24.68 -44.70
CA THR A 521 17.41 23.49 -44.27
C THR A 521 17.38 23.33 -42.75
N GLU A 522 17.14 22.10 -42.29
CA GLU A 522 17.11 21.72 -40.87
C GLU A 522 18.22 20.71 -40.56
N GLY A 523 18.94 20.96 -39.46
CA GLY A 523 20.09 20.15 -39.05
C GLY A 523 21.29 20.27 -40.00
N GLU A 524 22.24 19.35 -39.82
CA GLU A 524 23.40 19.19 -40.69
C GLU A 524 23.18 18.03 -41.68
N ALA A 525 24.03 17.94 -42.71
CA ALA A 525 24.12 16.70 -43.48
C ALA A 525 24.54 15.54 -42.55
N LEU A 526 24.05 14.32 -42.83
CA LEU A 526 24.38 13.11 -42.03
C LEU A 526 25.89 12.76 -42.04
N GLY A 527 26.64 13.41 -42.93
CA GLY A 527 28.04 13.12 -43.21
C GLY A 527 28.20 11.78 -43.94
N HIS A 528 29.37 11.57 -44.50
CA HIS A 528 29.75 10.25 -44.99
C HIS A 528 30.29 9.42 -43.82
N TYR A 529 29.56 8.38 -43.44
CA TYR A 529 30.08 7.40 -42.48
C TYR A 529 30.95 6.36 -43.20
N TYR A 530 32.21 6.74 -43.49
CA TYR A 530 33.18 5.87 -44.14
C TYR A 530 33.65 4.75 -43.21
N LEU A 531 33.30 3.50 -43.54
CA LEU A 531 33.96 2.32 -43.02
C LEU A 531 35.42 2.31 -43.50
N PRO A 532 36.41 1.97 -42.65
CA PRO A 532 37.81 2.02 -43.02
C PRO A 532 38.12 1.10 -44.20
N ALA A 533 39.06 1.54 -45.05
CA ALA A 533 39.55 0.75 -46.16
C ALA A 533 40.11 -0.60 -45.66
N THR A 534 39.76 -1.67 -46.35
CA THR A 534 40.23 -3.03 -46.10
C THR A 534 41.16 -3.47 -47.22
N CYS A 535 41.92 -4.55 -47.03
CA CYS A 535 42.72 -5.15 -48.12
C CYS A 535 41.88 -5.77 -49.25
N LEU A 536 40.55 -5.68 -49.19
CA LEU A 536 39.63 -6.09 -50.26
C LEU A 536 38.85 -4.93 -50.89
N SER A 537 38.77 -3.77 -50.21
CA SER A 537 37.92 -2.64 -50.63
C SER A 537 38.47 -1.29 -50.16
N PRO A 538 38.33 -0.20 -50.94
CA PRO A 538 38.60 1.15 -50.45
C PRO A 538 37.64 1.55 -49.32
N SER A 539 37.86 2.73 -48.74
CA SER A 539 37.04 3.26 -47.63
C SER A 539 35.64 3.57 -48.14
N LYS A 540 34.60 2.94 -47.59
CA LYS A 540 33.24 2.97 -48.17
C LYS A 540 32.21 3.55 -47.21
N CYS A 541 31.43 4.54 -47.66
CA CYS A 541 30.37 5.13 -46.88
C CYS A 541 29.21 4.14 -46.71
N PHE A 542 28.87 3.80 -45.47
CA PHE A 542 27.76 2.88 -45.16
C PHE A 542 26.40 3.42 -45.66
N ARG A 543 26.20 4.73 -45.56
CA ARG A 543 24.90 5.40 -45.81
C ARG A 543 24.56 5.58 -47.30
N CYS A 544 25.54 5.90 -48.16
CA CYS A 544 25.32 6.15 -49.59
C CYS A 544 26.08 5.20 -50.53
N GLY A 545 27.05 4.45 -50.03
CA GLY A 545 27.87 3.55 -50.84
C GLY A 545 29.07 4.18 -51.55
N ASP A 546 29.31 5.49 -51.41
CA ASP A 546 30.47 6.20 -51.98
C ASP A 546 31.80 5.59 -51.48
N GLU A 547 32.79 5.49 -52.37
CA GLU A 547 34.10 4.91 -52.11
C GLU A 547 35.23 5.94 -52.28
N VAL A 548 36.19 5.94 -51.36
CA VAL A 548 37.30 6.92 -51.32
C VAL A 548 38.62 6.25 -50.94
N GLY A 549 39.70 6.70 -51.58
CA GLY A 549 41.05 6.18 -51.37
C GLY A 549 41.30 4.85 -52.09
N GLU A 550 42.43 4.23 -51.77
CA GLU A 550 42.80 2.89 -52.24
C GLU A 550 42.42 1.82 -51.20
N VAL A 551 42.62 0.54 -51.52
CA VAL A 551 42.46 -0.56 -50.56
C VAL A 551 43.42 -0.39 -49.37
N GLY A 552 42.94 -0.73 -48.18
CA GLY A 552 43.71 -0.61 -46.94
C GLY A 552 44.83 -1.66 -46.84
N SER A 553 45.83 -1.38 -46.00
CA SER A 553 46.81 -2.40 -45.60
C SER A 553 46.13 -3.59 -44.91
N HIS A 554 46.78 -4.75 -44.95
CA HIS A 554 46.27 -5.96 -44.30
C HIS A 554 46.27 -5.77 -42.77
N ASP A 555 45.07 -5.71 -42.21
CA ASP A 555 44.83 -5.68 -40.77
C ASP A 555 44.85 -7.12 -40.24
N TYR A 556 45.98 -7.48 -39.63
CA TYR A 556 46.22 -8.83 -39.16
C TYR A 556 45.81 -8.99 -37.70
N ILE A 557 44.91 -9.95 -37.45
CA ILE A 557 44.74 -10.54 -36.13
C ILE A 557 46.05 -11.27 -35.81
N GLU A 558 46.74 -10.83 -34.75
CA GLU A 558 48.01 -11.42 -34.32
C GLU A 558 47.86 -12.91 -33.99
N ALA A 559 48.95 -13.67 -34.15
CA ALA A 559 48.94 -15.11 -33.91
C ALA A 559 48.52 -15.43 -32.46
N THR A 560 47.68 -16.44 -32.31
CA THR A 560 47.37 -17.04 -31.00
C THR A 560 48.20 -18.31 -30.80
N CYS A 561 48.00 -19.03 -29.71
CA CYS A 561 48.70 -20.29 -29.47
C CYS A 561 48.29 -21.42 -30.44
N THR A 562 47.09 -21.34 -31.02
CA THR A 562 46.53 -22.34 -31.96
C THR A 562 46.32 -21.82 -33.37
N THR A 563 46.13 -20.51 -33.57
CA THR A 563 45.91 -19.89 -34.89
C THR A 563 47.12 -19.04 -35.32
N PRO A 564 47.56 -19.13 -36.59
CA PRO A 564 48.56 -18.22 -37.15
C PRO A 564 48.02 -16.78 -37.26
N LYS A 565 48.92 -15.83 -37.52
CA LYS A 565 48.56 -14.43 -37.80
C LYS A 565 47.74 -14.39 -39.09
N THR A 566 46.54 -13.81 -39.04
CA THR A 566 45.55 -13.93 -40.12
C THR A 566 44.88 -12.59 -40.40
N CYS A 567 44.80 -12.17 -41.66
CA CYS A 567 44.18 -10.90 -42.04
C CYS A 567 42.66 -10.96 -41.84
N ARG A 568 42.10 -9.99 -41.08
CA ARG A 568 40.69 -9.91 -40.67
C ARG A 568 39.70 -9.86 -41.85
N TYR A 569 40.15 -9.44 -43.03
CA TYR A 569 39.29 -9.17 -44.17
C TYR A 569 39.46 -10.18 -45.33
N CYS A 570 40.70 -10.51 -45.73
CA CYS A 570 40.96 -11.45 -46.84
C CYS A 570 41.25 -12.91 -46.40
N ASN A 571 41.40 -13.17 -45.09
CA ASN A 571 41.84 -14.46 -44.54
C ASN A 571 43.23 -14.92 -45.01
N GLU A 572 44.09 -14.02 -45.49
CA GLU A 572 45.51 -14.33 -45.72
C GLU A 572 46.18 -14.74 -44.40
N VAL A 573 46.91 -15.85 -44.44
CA VAL A 573 47.64 -16.42 -43.29
C VAL A 573 49.13 -16.12 -43.44
N VAL A 574 49.72 -15.54 -42.40
CA VAL A 574 51.15 -15.21 -42.34
C VAL A 574 51.80 -15.93 -41.16
N GLY A 575 52.90 -16.65 -41.42
CA GLY A 575 53.63 -17.40 -40.41
C GLY A 575 52.87 -18.60 -39.84
N THR A 576 53.13 -18.92 -38.57
CA THR A 576 52.51 -20.04 -37.84
C THR A 576 51.86 -19.55 -36.56
N ALA A 577 51.06 -20.40 -35.90
CA ALA A 577 50.61 -20.14 -34.53
C ALA A 577 51.82 -20.03 -33.59
N ASN A 578 51.69 -19.25 -32.50
CA ASN A 578 52.74 -19.04 -31.51
C ASN A 578 53.06 -20.29 -30.68
N GLY A 579 52.22 -21.33 -30.74
CA GLY A 579 52.30 -22.48 -29.86
C GLY A 579 51.91 -22.14 -28.42
N HIS A 580 51.85 -23.17 -27.56
CA HIS A 580 51.49 -23.02 -26.15
C HIS A 580 52.76 -22.98 -25.29
N ASN A 581 52.95 -21.92 -24.51
CA ASN A 581 54.02 -21.82 -23.52
C ASN A 581 53.48 -22.22 -22.15
N TYR A 582 53.55 -23.51 -21.83
CA TYR A 582 52.92 -24.08 -20.63
C TYR A 582 53.75 -23.88 -19.35
N GLU A 583 53.10 -23.32 -18.32
CA GLU A 583 53.60 -23.23 -16.95
C GLU A 583 52.84 -24.20 -16.04
N ARG A 584 53.56 -25.03 -15.29
CA ARG A 584 52.92 -25.98 -14.36
C ARG A 584 52.39 -25.27 -13.13
N LYS A 585 51.11 -25.49 -12.84
CA LYS A 585 50.38 -24.94 -11.69
C LYS A 585 49.72 -26.05 -10.88
N THR A 586 49.42 -25.74 -9.63
CA THR A 586 48.80 -26.67 -8.68
C THR A 586 47.65 -25.97 -7.98
N LYS A 587 46.42 -26.40 -8.30
CA LYS A 587 45.21 -26.04 -7.57
C LYS A 587 44.94 -27.13 -6.53
N LYS A 588 45.05 -26.79 -5.25
CA LYS A 588 44.78 -27.74 -4.16
C LYS A 588 43.31 -28.15 -4.15
N ALA A 589 43.04 -29.43 -3.86
CA ALA A 589 41.69 -29.91 -3.64
C ALA A 589 40.96 -29.15 -2.51
N THR A 590 39.64 -29.04 -2.64
CA THR A 590 38.72 -28.53 -1.61
C THR A 590 37.50 -29.45 -1.53
N CYS A 591 36.60 -29.22 -0.59
CA CYS A 591 35.31 -29.93 -0.56
C CYS A 591 34.28 -29.41 -1.59
N LYS A 592 34.56 -28.31 -2.31
CA LYS A 592 33.74 -27.87 -3.45
C LYS A 592 34.27 -28.42 -4.77
N GLU A 593 35.58 -28.32 -4.96
CA GLU A 593 36.27 -28.48 -6.25
C GLU A 593 37.44 -29.45 -6.12
N ALA A 594 37.59 -30.31 -7.13
CA ALA A 594 38.71 -31.22 -7.24
C ALA A 594 40.02 -30.43 -7.33
N GLY A 595 41.10 -31.02 -6.80
CA GLY A 595 42.44 -30.49 -7.03
C GLY A 595 42.91 -30.82 -8.44
N ALA A 596 43.90 -30.09 -8.92
CA ALA A 596 44.52 -30.37 -10.21
C ALA A 596 45.98 -29.93 -10.21
N ILE A 597 46.85 -30.82 -10.70
CA ILE A 597 48.12 -30.44 -11.31
C ILE A 597 47.83 -30.25 -12.80
N TYR A 598 48.04 -29.03 -13.28
CA TYR A 598 47.72 -28.65 -14.65
C TYR A 598 48.78 -27.71 -15.22
N ASP A 599 49.00 -27.83 -16.52
CA ASP A 599 49.88 -26.96 -17.28
C ASP A 599 49.02 -25.88 -17.94
N GLU A 600 49.21 -24.62 -17.54
CA GLU A 600 48.49 -23.45 -18.05
C GLU A 600 49.36 -22.71 -19.06
N CYS A 601 48.87 -22.48 -20.28
CA CYS A 601 49.57 -21.65 -21.24
C CYS A 601 49.64 -20.20 -20.73
N SER A 602 50.85 -19.70 -20.47
CA SER A 602 51.05 -18.37 -19.91
C SER A 602 50.49 -17.26 -20.80
N VAL A 603 50.41 -17.50 -22.12
CA VAL A 603 49.82 -16.63 -23.14
C VAL A 603 48.29 -16.79 -23.23
N CYS A 604 47.77 -17.90 -23.75
CA CYS A 604 46.33 -18.02 -24.07
C CYS A 604 45.43 -18.53 -22.92
N LYS A 605 45.99 -18.92 -21.77
CA LYS A 605 45.27 -19.51 -20.63
C LYS A 605 44.55 -20.83 -20.91
N ASP A 606 44.90 -21.51 -22.00
CA ASP A 606 44.54 -22.92 -22.20
C ASP A 606 45.17 -23.80 -21.10
N VAL A 607 44.46 -24.85 -20.70
CA VAL A 607 44.76 -25.65 -19.51
C VAL A 607 44.76 -27.14 -19.83
N GLN A 608 45.94 -27.76 -19.75
CA GLN A 608 46.08 -29.22 -19.84
C GLN A 608 46.15 -29.81 -18.43
N ILE A 609 45.07 -30.47 -18.02
CA ILE A 609 45.01 -31.19 -16.74
C ILE A 609 45.86 -32.46 -16.87
N ILE A 610 46.92 -32.56 -16.07
CA ILE A 610 47.82 -33.73 -16.03
C ILE A 610 47.26 -34.76 -15.05
N GLN A 611 46.84 -34.28 -13.88
CA GLN A 611 46.35 -35.12 -12.79
C GLN A 611 45.29 -34.35 -12.00
N THR A 612 44.13 -34.98 -11.81
CA THR A 612 43.13 -34.53 -10.84
C THR A 612 43.42 -35.14 -9.47
N GLU A 613 43.21 -34.35 -8.41
CA GLU A 613 43.09 -34.85 -7.04
C GLU A 613 41.60 -34.85 -6.67
N ASP A 614 41.11 -35.92 -6.03
CA ASP A 614 39.72 -35.98 -5.61
C ASP A 614 39.35 -34.85 -4.63
N LYS A 615 38.06 -34.51 -4.59
CA LYS A 615 37.55 -33.50 -3.63
C LYS A 615 37.84 -33.95 -2.20
N LEU A 616 38.24 -33.01 -1.36
CA LEU A 616 38.32 -33.27 0.09
C LEU A 616 36.91 -33.59 0.62
N PRO A 617 36.77 -34.50 1.61
CA PRO A 617 35.47 -34.77 2.21
C PRO A 617 34.86 -33.49 2.83
N HIS A 618 33.53 -33.40 2.84
CA HIS A 618 32.85 -32.34 3.57
C HIS A 618 33.07 -32.52 5.08
N GLU A 619 33.48 -31.45 5.75
CA GLU A 619 33.63 -31.43 7.20
C GLU A 619 32.30 -30.94 7.80
N LEU A 620 31.42 -31.90 8.07
CA LEU A 620 30.02 -31.66 8.39
C LEU A 620 29.81 -31.18 9.85
N VAL A 621 28.95 -30.19 9.99
CA VAL A 621 28.36 -29.71 11.24
C VAL A 621 26.87 -30.05 11.19
N HIS A 622 26.38 -30.79 12.17
CA HIS A 622 25.00 -31.24 12.25
C HIS A 622 24.08 -30.19 12.89
N HIS A 623 22.85 -30.10 12.43
CA HIS A 623 21.78 -29.24 12.94
C HIS A 623 20.50 -30.05 13.14
N ASP A 624 19.93 -29.95 14.34
CA ASP A 624 18.67 -30.62 14.67
C ASP A 624 17.51 -30.15 13.77
N GLY A 625 16.65 -31.09 13.38
CA GLY A 625 15.47 -30.81 12.57
C GLY A 625 14.37 -30.09 13.34
N LYS A 626 13.53 -29.33 12.62
CA LYS A 626 12.38 -28.62 13.19
C LYS A 626 11.08 -29.05 12.50
N PRO A 627 10.04 -29.50 13.24
CA PRO A 627 8.77 -29.88 12.63
C PRO A 627 8.06 -28.67 12.00
N ALA A 628 7.33 -28.91 10.91
CA ALA A 628 6.51 -27.88 10.27
C ALA A 628 5.25 -27.55 11.09
N GLU A 629 4.82 -26.30 11.03
CA GLU A 629 3.60 -25.79 11.67
C GLU A 629 2.49 -25.57 10.62
N CYS A 630 1.28 -25.18 11.04
CA CYS A 630 0.21 -24.82 10.08
C CYS A 630 0.55 -23.62 9.18
N ILE A 631 1.45 -22.73 9.63
CA ILE A 631 1.77 -21.43 8.99
C ILE A 631 3.28 -21.13 8.88
N LYS A 632 4.15 -22.06 9.28
CA LYS A 632 5.62 -21.94 9.17
C LYS A 632 6.20 -23.26 8.67
N THR A 633 7.17 -23.17 7.78
CA THR A 633 7.90 -24.35 7.30
C THR A 633 8.70 -24.96 8.44
N GLY A 634 8.94 -26.26 8.33
CA GLY A 634 9.93 -26.97 9.13
C GLY A 634 11.17 -27.27 8.28
N TYR A 635 12.04 -28.11 8.80
CA TYR A 635 13.12 -28.74 8.06
C TYR A 635 13.50 -30.07 8.70
N GLU A 636 13.94 -31.01 7.89
CA GLU A 636 14.55 -32.25 8.39
C GLU A 636 15.89 -31.91 9.08
N ALA A 637 16.39 -32.81 9.95
CA ALA A 637 17.72 -32.66 10.53
C ALA A 637 18.76 -32.67 9.40
N TYR A 638 19.71 -31.75 9.43
CA TYR A 638 20.55 -31.46 8.28
C TYR A 638 21.98 -31.13 8.67
N ASP A 639 22.89 -31.33 7.73
CA ASP A 639 24.30 -31.02 7.88
C ASP A 639 24.65 -29.78 7.04
N THR A 640 25.68 -29.08 7.47
CA THR A 640 26.37 -28.05 6.67
C THR A 640 27.87 -28.31 6.70
N CYS A 641 28.56 -28.22 5.58
CA CYS A 641 30.02 -28.25 5.61
C CYS A 641 30.55 -26.96 6.25
N LYS A 642 31.41 -27.02 7.28
CA LYS A 642 31.99 -25.79 7.88
C LYS A 642 32.85 -24.98 6.90
N ASN A 643 33.35 -25.64 5.84
CA ASN A 643 34.30 -25.11 4.88
C ASN A 643 33.64 -24.72 3.52
N CYS A 644 32.32 -24.92 3.33
CA CYS A 644 31.62 -24.50 2.12
C CYS A 644 30.08 -24.35 2.32
N ASP A 645 29.33 -24.16 1.24
CA ASP A 645 27.86 -24.01 1.22
C ASP A 645 27.08 -25.33 1.09
N TYR A 646 27.78 -26.47 0.99
CA TYR A 646 27.18 -27.80 0.96
C TYR A 646 26.28 -27.99 2.18
N THR A 647 25.08 -28.49 1.92
CA THR A 647 24.11 -28.83 2.96
C THR A 647 23.18 -29.94 2.51
N THR A 648 22.67 -30.70 3.47
CA THR A 648 21.54 -31.63 3.27
C THR A 648 20.19 -30.99 3.63
N TYR A 649 20.14 -29.66 3.86
CA TYR A 649 18.93 -28.93 4.24
C TYR A 649 17.74 -29.22 3.31
N LYS A 650 16.69 -29.79 3.89
CA LYS A 650 15.44 -30.12 3.23
C LYS A 650 14.28 -29.52 4.02
N GLU A 651 13.70 -28.48 3.44
CA GLU A 651 12.55 -27.75 4.00
C GLU A 651 11.30 -28.64 4.01
N LEU A 652 10.59 -28.67 5.14
CA LEU A 652 9.32 -29.36 5.29
C LEU A 652 8.18 -28.36 5.02
N PRO A 653 7.26 -28.66 4.06
CA PRO A 653 6.18 -27.75 3.72
C PRO A 653 5.25 -27.53 4.91
N ILE A 654 4.58 -26.38 4.94
CA ILE A 654 3.61 -26.06 5.99
C ILE A 654 2.51 -27.12 6.04
N LEU A 655 2.07 -27.50 7.24
CA LEU A 655 1.02 -28.52 7.39
C LEU A 655 -0.34 -28.04 6.85
N MET A 656 -0.51 -26.73 6.69
CA MET A 656 -1.78 -26.03 6.50
C MET A 656 -2.77 -26.25 7.66
N HIS A 657 -3.81 -25.43 7.69
CA HIS A 657 -4.91 -25.59 8.63
C HIS A 657 -5.85 -26.72 8.20
N ASN A 658 -6.26 -27.56 9.15
CA ASN A 658 -7.24 -28.63 8.95
C ASN A 658 -8.48 -28.33 9.78
N TYR A 659 -9.40 -27.55 9.20
CA TYR A 659 -10.60 -27.05 9.88
C TYR A 659 -11.69 -28.11 9.99
N THR A 660 -12.28 -28.21 11.18
CA THR A 660 -13.57 -28.86 11.42
C THR A 660 -14.64 -27.80 11.66
N GLU A 661 -15.79 -27.96 11.01
CA GLU A 661 -16.95 -27.08 11.19
C GLU A 661 -17.77 -27.43 12.42
N THR A 662 -18.43 -26.44 13.02
CA THR A 662 -19.45 -26.61 14.05
C THR A 662 -20.50 -25.53 13.88
N VAL A 663 -21.76 -25.91 13.65
CA VAL A 663 -22.86 -24.97 13.43
C VAL A 663 -23.45 -24.53 14.77
N VAL A 664 -23.28 -23.26 15.11
CA VAL A 664 -23.94 -22.61 16.24
C VAL A 664 -25.27 -22.03 15.76
N ALA A 665 -26.37 -22.49 16.33
CA ALA A 665 -27.70 -21.97 16.00
C ALA A 665 -27.91 -20.55 16.57
N PRO A 666 -28.68 -19.66 15.89
CA PRO A 666 -29.05 -18.38 16.46
C PRO A 666 -29.96 -18.56 17.67
N THR A 667 -29.77 -17.71 18.69
CA THR A 667 -30.71 -17.54 19.82
C THR A 667 -31.43 -16.20 19.68
N CYS A 668 -32.34 -15.85 20.58
CA CYS A 668 -32.93 -14.49 20.63
C CYS A 668 -31.96 -13.41 21.14
N GLU A 669 -30.82 -13.83 21.70
CA GLU A 669 -29.77 -12.96 22.25
C GLU A 669 -28.56 -12.84 21.31
N SER A 670 -28.26 -13.88 20.51
CA SER A 670 -27.02 -13.97 19.72
C SER A 670 -27.23 -14.51 18.31
N ASN A 671 -26.44 -14.00 17.36
CA ASN A 671 -26.39 -14.51 15.99
C ASN A 671 -25.82 -15.95 15.96
N GLY A 672 -26.39 -16.78 15.09
CA GLY A 672 -25.84 -18.10 14.76
C GLY A 672 -24.76 -17.99 13.69
N TYR A 673 -23.86 -18.98 13.62
CA TYR A 673 -22.73 -19.00 12.68
C TYR A 673 -22.16 -20.42 12.54
N THR A 674 -21.49 -20.70 11.41
CA THR A 674 -20.58 -21.84 11.32
C THR A 674 -19.22 -21.43 11.89
N LEU A 675 -18.76 -22.10 12.94
CA LEU A 675 -17.42 -21.97 13.49
C LEU A 675 -16.49 -22.97 12.79
N HIS A 676 -15.42 -22.47 12.19
CA HIS A 676 -14.33 -23.27 11.62
C HIS A 676 -13.19 -23.29 12.62
N SER A 677 -12.82 -24.46 13.16
CA SER A 677 -11.74 -24.60 14.14
C SER A 677 -10.68 -25.56 13.65
N CYS A 678 -9.40 -25.14 13.64
CA CYS A 678 -8.32 -26.00 13.17
C CYS A 678 -8.01 -27.11 14.20
N THR A 679 -8.05 -28.36 13.76
CA THR A 679 -7.71 -29.54 14.59
C THR A 679 -6.24 -29.62 15.00
N ARG A 680 -5.36 -28.85 14.34
CA ARG A 680 -3.89 -28.87 14.53
C ARG A 680 -3.34 -27.65 15.27
N CYS A 681 -4.10 -26.57 15.39
CA CYS A 681 -3.66 -25.33 16.05
C CYS A 681 -4.86 -24.49 16.51
N LYS A 682 -4.66 -23.52 17.40
CA LYS A 682 -5.73 -22.69 17.99
C LYS A 682 -6.32 -21.62 17.04
N ASN A 683 -6.23 -21.80 15.72
CA ASN A 683 -6.83 -20.87 14.76
C ASN A 683 -8.29 -21.26 14.52
N SER A 684 -9.19 -20.27 14.56
CA SER A 684 -10.60 -20.44 14.20
C SER A 684 -11.18 -19.16 13.59
N TYR A 685 -12.16 -19.31 12.70
CA TYR A 685 -12.93 -18.19 12.11
C TYR A 685 -14.42 -18.55 12.01
N ARG A 686 -15.28 -17.57 11.70
CA ARG A 686 -16.73 -17.74 11.59
C ARG A 686 -17.20 -17.43 10.16
N THR A 687 -18.22 -18.15 9.70
CA THR A 687 -18.94 -17.88 8.43
C THR A 687 -20.44 -18.11 8.61
N ASN A 688 -21.22 -17.87 7.56
CA ASN A 688 -22.65 -18.21 7.51
C ASN A 688 -23.46 -17.59 8.65
N GLU A 689 -23.18 -16.32 8.97
CA GLU A 689 -23.89 -15.64 10.05
C GLU A 689 -25.39 -15.56 9.78
N LYS A 690 -26.18 -15.92 10.79
CA LYS A 690 -27.64 -15.82 10.80
C LYS A 690 -28.03 -14.89 11.92
N ALA A 691 -28.84 -13.88 11.60
CA ALA A 691 -29.37 -12.95 12.58
C ALA A 691 -30.04 -13.69 13.76
N LYS A 692 -29.93 -13.10 14.95
CA LYS A 692 -30.65 -13.56 16.15
C LYS A 692 -32.14 -13.78 15.86
N LEU A 693 -32.72 -14.79 16.49
CA LEU A 693 -34.15 -15.08 16.40
C LEU A 693 -34.98 -13.93 17.00
N PRO A 694 -36.23 -13.70 16.55
CA PRO A 694 -37.14 -12.82 17.28
C PRO A 694 -37.35 -13.34 18.71
N HIS A 695 -37.56 -12.42 19.65
CA HIS A 695 -37.97 -12.79 21.00
C HIS A 695 -39.34 -13.46 20.95
N LYS A 696 -39.48 -14.63 21.60
CA LYS A 696 -40.78 -15.28 21.77
C LYS A 696 -41.50 -14.64 22.95
N GLU A 697 -42.47 -13.79 22.65
CA GLU A 697 -43.23 -13.03 23.65
C GLU A 697 -44.12 -13.92 24.51
N SER A 698 -44.16 -13.64 25.82
CA SER A 698 -45.08 -14.21 26.79
C SER A 698 -46.50 -13.63 26.67
N ASN A 699 -47.44 -14.14 27.46
CA ASN A 699 -48.62 -13.35 27.84
C ASN A 699 -48.19 -12.15 28.72
N TRP A 700 -49.07 -11.16 28.89
CA TRP A 700 -48.87 -10.10 29.90
C TRP A 700 -48.76 -10.72 31.30
N ILE A 701 -47.73 -10.31 32.04
CA ILE A 701 -47.46 -10.68 33.43
C ILE A 701 -47.57 -9.42 34.27
N ILE A 702 -48.39 -9.42 35.33
CA ILE A 702 -48.38 -8.37 36.34
C ILE A 702 -47.05 -8.46 37.11
N SER A 703 -46.11 -7.57 36.79
CA SER A 703 -44.84 -7.47 37.51
C SER A 703 -45.00 -6.75 38.84
N GLU A 704 -45.89 -5.75 38.88
CA GLU A 704 -46.17 -4.93 40.06
C GLU A 704 -47.70 -4.77 40.16
N PRO A 705 -48.37 -5.29 41.20
CA PRO A 705 -49.81 -5.18 41.33
C PRO A 705 -50.22 -3.76 41.74
N ALA A 706 -51.23 -3.19 41.08
CA ALA A 706 -51.78 -1.88 41.46
C ALA A 706 -52.34 -1.91 42.90
N THR A 707 -52.11 -0.83 43.65
CA THR A 707 -52.63 -0.66 45.02
C THR A 707 -53.84 0.27 45.00
N CYS A 708 -54.36 0.67 46.17
CA CYS A 708 -55.41 1.69 46.23
C CYS A 708 -54.92 3.11 45.85
N VAL A 709 -53.60 3.35 45.84
CA VAL A 709 -52.99 4.68 45.65
C VAL A 709 -51.86 4.70 44.61
N ASP A 710 -51.18 3.57 44.40
CA ASP A 710 -50.09 3.41 43.43
C ASP A 710 -50.61 2.66 42.19
N SER A 711 -50.16 3.08 41.01
CA SER A 711 -50.32 2.31 39.78
C SER A 711 -49.51 1.01 39.84
N GLY A 712 -50.00 -0.01 39.15
CA GLY A 712 -49.28 -1.25 38.90
C GLY A 712 -48.57 -1.23 37.56
N LYS A 713 -47.95 -2.35 37.21
CA LYS A 713 -47.24 -2.56 35.95
C LYS A 713 -47.42 -3.98 35.43
N GLU A 714 -47.73 -4.10 34.15
CA GLU A 714 -47.64 -5.35 33.41
C GLU A 714 -46.46 -5.30 32.41
N ILE A 715 -45.84 -6.45 32.21
CA ILE A 715 -44.75 -6.65 31.24
C ILE A 715 -45.08 -7.81 30.30
N ILE A 716 -44.50 -7.77 29.11
CA ILE A 716 -44.26 -8.94 28.27
C ILE A 716 -42.76 -9.20 28.32
N GLU A 717 -42.36 -10.43 28.60
CA GLU A 717 -40.97 -10.87 28.52
C GLU A 717 -40.79 -11.96 27.46
N CYS A 718 -39.53 -12.15 27.04
CA CYS A 718 -39.20 -13.27 26.18
C CYS A 718 -39.16 -14.58 26.97
N GLU A 719 -40.04 -15.54 26.64
CA GLU A 719 -40.12 -16.87 27.30
C GLU A 719 -38.82 -17.71 27.23
N VAL A 720 -37.79 -17.25 26.51
CA VAL A 720 -36.52 -17.95 26.29
C VAL A 720 -35.33 -17.27 27.00
N CYS A 721 -35.38 -15.95 27.22
CA CYS A 721 -34.28 -15.17 27.79
C CYS A 721 -34.70 -14.10 28.81
N HIS A 722 -35.97 -14.05 29.20
CA HIS A 722 -36.57 -13.14 30.21
C HIS A 722 -36.26 -11.65 29.99
N THR A 723 -35.89 -11.26 28.77
CA THR A 723 -35.77 -9.85 28.37
C THR A 723 -37.16 -9.28 28.17
N ILE A 724 -37.48 -8.19 28.87
CA ILE A 724 -38.74 -7.45 28.69
C ILE A 724 -38.79 -6.91 27.24
N THR A 725 -39.85 -7.28 26.50
CA THR A 725 -40.09 -6.79 25.13
C THR A 725 -41.11 -5.66 25.09
N ASN A 726 -42.00 -5.59 26.08
CA ASN A 726 -43.06 -4.59 26.17
C ASN A 726 -43.46 -4.34 27.63
N GLU A 727 -43.96 -3.15 27.95
CA GLU A 727 -44.45 -2.81 29.29
C GLU A 727 -45.59 -1.79 29.25
N ARG A 728 -46.48 -1.84 30.25
CA ARG A 728 -47.57 -0.86 30.44
C ARG A 728 -47.95 -0.70 31.90
N GLU A 729 -48.47 0.47 32.25
CA GLU A 729 -49.00 0.75 33.59
C GLU A 729 -50.42 0.19 33.77
N ILE A 730 -50.78 -0.12 35.01
CA ILE A 730 -52.13 -0.45 35.47
C ILE A 730 -52.60 0.70 36.35
N GLU A 731 -53.75 1.30 36.07
CA GLU A 731 -54.33 2.35 36.91
C GLU A 731 -54.53 1.88 38.36
N ALA A 732 -54.35 2.80 39.32
CA ALA A 732 -54.56 2.51 40.74
C ALA A 732 -56.00 2.07 41.02
N LEU A 733 -56.19 1.10 41.91
CA LEU A 733 -57.49 0.45 42.18
C LEU A 733 -58.51 1.36 42.89
N GLY A 734 -58.07 2.51 43.42
CA GLY A 734 -58.85 3.39 44.28
C GLY A 734 -59.19 2.77 45.65
N HIS A 735 -59.80 3.57 46.52
CA HIS A 735 -60.29 3.11 47.82
C HIS A 735 -61.69 2.46 47.71
N ASP A 736 -61.83 1.28 48.30
CA ASP A 736 -63.07 0.51 48.36
C ASP A 736 -63.80 0.83 49.67
N ILE A 737 -64.64 1.86 49.62
CA ILE A 737 -65.13 2.57 50.81
C ILE A 737 -66.21 1.80 51.57
N ILE A 738 -65.87 1.36 52.77
CA ILE A 738 -66.80 0.98 53.83
C ILE A 738 -67.11 2.23 54.66
N ASN A 739 -68.38 2.44 55.00
CA ASN A 739 -68.84 3.53 55.88
C ASN A 739 -69.21 2.97 57.24
N HIS A 740 -68.90 3.70 58.31
CA HIS A 740 -69.23 3.40 59.69
C HIS A 740 -70.07 4.53 60.28
N GLU A 741 -71.15 4.18 60.99
CA GLU A 741 -72.03 5.14 61.64
C GLU A 741 -71.37 5.83 62.85
N ALA A 742 -71.83 7.05 63.17
CA ALA A 742 -71.29 7.82 64.30
C ALA A 742 -71.68 7.22 65.66
N LEU A 743 -70.73 7.13 66.58
CA LEU A 743 -70.96 6.75 67.98
C LEU A 743 -70.91 8.00 68.88
N GLN A 744 -71.97 8.23 69.65
CA GLN A 744 -72.02 9.34 70.59
C GLN A 744 -71.15 9.07 71.82
N ALA A 745 -70.37 10.07 72.23
CA ALA A 745 -69.57 10.01 73.45
C ALA A 745 -70.47 10.00 74.71
N THR A 746 -69.96 9.39 75.79
CA THR A 746 -70.64 9.27 77.09
C THR A 746 -69.79 9.91 78.20
N CYS A 747 -70.19 9.81 79.47
CA CYS A 747 -69.38 10.35 80.58
C CYS A 747 -67.99 9.72 80.68
N GLU A 748 -67.89 8.43 80.34
CA GLU A 748 -66.71 7.59 80.57
C GLU A 748 -66.06 7.08 79.27
N ASN A 749 -66.88 6.80 78.24
CA ASN A 749 -66.42 6.27 76.96
C ASN A 749 -66.42 7.35 75.87
N ILE A 750 -65.35 7.36 75.07
CA ILE A 750 -65.23 8.13 73.83
C ILE A 750 -66.31 7.74 72.80
N GLY A 751 -66.60 8.67 71.90
CA GLY A 751 -67.38 8.45 70.67
C GLY A 751 -66.50 8.62 69.43
N HIS A 752 -67.13 8.71 68.27
CA HIS A 752 -66.48 9.07 66.99
C HIS A 752 -67.51 9.57 65.99
N TYR A 753 -67.06 10.42 65.05
CA TYR A 753 -67.88 10.82 63.91
C TYR A 753 -68.11 9.63 62.97
N ALA A 754 -69.11 9.74 62.07
CA ALA A 754 -69.29 8.77 61.01
C ALA A 754 -68.06 8.82 60.09
N TYR A 755 -67.44 7.67 59.84
CA TYR A 755 -66.11 7.61 59.22
C TYR A 755 -66.04 6.54 58.13
N GLN A 756 -65.06 6.70 57.24
CA GLN A 756 -64.81 5.76 56.15
C GLN A 756 -63.55 4.94 56.42
N THR A 757 -63.52 3.72 55.90
CA THR A 757 -62.34 2.84 55.85
C THR A 757 -62.29 2.16 54.48
N CYS A 758 -61.10 1.98 53.90
CA CYS A 758 -60.97 1.13 52.72
C CYS A 758 -61.00 -0.36 53.14
N SER A 759 -61.68 -1.22 52.38
CA SER A 759 -61.67 -2.68 52.61
C SER A 759 -60.32 -3.36 52.31
N ARG A 760 -59.39 -2.64 51.64
CA ARG A 760 -58.16 -3.18 51.02
C ARG A 760 -56.86 -2.54 51.52
N CYS A 761 -56.92 -1.46 52.31
CA CYS A 761 -55.75 -0.75 52.84
C CYS A 761 -56.11 0.11 54.06
N ASP A 762 -55.11 0.57 54.81
CA ASP A 762 -55.26 1.34 56.06
C ASP A 762 -55.80 2.78 55.88
N TYR A 763 -56.42 3.09 54.74
CA TYR A 763 -57.10 4.37 54.54
C TYR A 763 -58.29 4.47 55.49
N THR A 764 -58.31 5.51 56.31
CA THR A 764 -59.46 5.84 57.16
C THR A 764 -59.62 7.34 57.36
N THR A 765 -60.87 7.78 57.57
CA THR A 765 -61.24 9.13 58.00
C THR A 765 -61.68 9.17 59.47
N TYR A 766 -61.22 8.22 60.28
CA TYR A 766 -61.61 8.12 61.69
C TYR A 766 -61.21 9.36 62.50
N GLU A 767 -62.18 9.96 63.18
CA GLU A 767 -61.98 11.09 64.10
C GLU A 767 -62.74 10.83 65.42
N GLU A 768 -61.99 10.82 66.52
CA GLU A 768 -62.46 10.49 67.86
C GLU A 768 -63.19 11.69 68.50
N ILE A 769 -64.29 11.40 69.22
CA ILE A 769 -64.99 12.38 70.06
C ILE A 769 -64.66 12.08 71.53
N PRO A 770 -63.94 12.95 72.25
CA PRO A 770 -63.58 12.71 73.65
C PRO A 770 -64.79 12.48 74.57
N ALA A 771 -64.59 11.69 75.63
CA ALA A 771 -65.61 11.45 76.65
C ALA A 771 -66.06 12.76 77.31
N LEU A 772 -67.38 12.89 77.55
CA LEU A 772 -68.03 14.11 78.00
C LEU A 772 -67.71 14.49 79.46
N GLY A 773 -67.22 13.54 80.25
CA GLY A 773 -67.00 13.68 81.69
C GLY A 773 -68.29 13.72 82.52
N HIS A 774 -68.14 13.43 83.81
CA HIS A 774 -69.23 13.54 84.78
C HIS A 774 -69.50 15.00 85.17
N ASP A 775 -70.77 15.28 85.49
CA ASP A 775 -71.32 16.62 85.73
C ASP A 775 -72.14 16.55 87.02
N TYR A 776 -71.48 16.75 88.17
CA TYR A 776 -72.03 16.43 89.48
C TYR A 776 -72.84 17.59 90.08
N HIS A 777 -74.08 17.32 90.50
CA HIS A 777 -74.83 18.15 91.44
C HIS A 777 -74.76 17.58 92.86
N ILE A 778 -74.97 18.43 93.89
CA ILE A 778 -74.88 18.01 95.30
C ILE A 778 -76.25 17.99 96.02
N VAL A 779 -76.40 17.03 96.94
CA VAL A 779 -77.56 16.89 97.84
C VAL A 779 -77.04 16.69 99.27
N ILE A 780 -77.34 17.62 100.18
CA ILE A 780 -76.83 17.60 101.56
C ILE A 780 -77.86 16.94 102.50
N ILE A 781 -77.41 15.93 103.24
CA ILE A 781 -78.18 15.22 104.28
C ILE A 781 -77.70 15.72 105.65
N ASN A 782 -78.58 16.33 106.43
CA ASN A 782 -78.23 16.90 107.74
C ASN A 782 -78.15 15.80 108.84
N PRO A 783 -77.25 15.94 109.83
CA PRO A 783 -77.12 14.99 110.93
C PRO A 783 -78.37 14.96 111.82
N THR A 784 -78.68 13.78 112.35
CA THR A 784 -79.79 13.55 113.29
C THR A 784 -79.26 13.12 114.66
N LYS A 785 -80.14 12.86 115.63
CA LYS A 785 -79.74 12.35 116.95
C LYS A 785 -79.21 10.90 116.93
N GLN A 786 -79.30 10.21 115.79
CA GLN A 786 -79.05 8.76 115.66
C GLN A 786 -78.24 8.38 114.40
N GLN A 787 -78.00 9.31 113.47
CA GLN A 787 -77.19 9.11 112.26
C GLN A 787 -76.45 10.40 111.88
N ASP A 788 -75.25 10.24 111.32
CA ASP A 788 -74.40 11.32 110.82
C ASP A 788 -74.98 11.97 109.55
N GLY A 789 -74.64 13.24 109.33
CA GLY A 789 -74.93 13.96 108.09
C GLY A 789 -73.81 13.80 107.08
N TYR A 790 -74.11 13.94 105.78
CA TYR A 790 -73.18 13.78 104.65
C TYR A 790 -73.72 14.43 103.37
N THR A 791 -72.84 14.70 102.41
CA THR A 791 -73.20 15.23 101.08
C THR A 791 -73.13 14.11 100.04
N ILE A 792 -74.11 14.06 99.13
CA ILE A 792 -74.15 13.16 97.97
C ILE A 792 -73.86 13.98 96.71
N HIS A 793 -72.85 13.61 95.94
CA HIS A 793 -72.61 14.11 94.59
C HIS A 793 -73.25 13.14 93.60
N ARG A 794 -74.11 13.59 92.69
CA ARG A 794 -74.75 12.76 91.66
C ARG A 794 -74.54 13.37 90.27
N CYS A 795 -74.15 12.54 89.30
CA CYS A 795 -73.97 13.00 87.93
C CYS A 795 -75.34 13.33 87.28
N ASN A 796 -75.39 14.42 86.53
CA ASN A 796 -76.55 14.84 85.73
C ASN A 796 -76.70 14.02 84.43
N ARG A 797 -75.65 13.29 84.04
CA ARG A 797 -75.49 12.64 82.72
C ARG A 797 -75.36 11.11 82.78
N CYS A 798 -75.21 10.53 83.96
CA CYS A 798 -75.19 9.08 84.21
C CYS A 798 -75.55 8.79 85.67
N SER A 799 -75.72 7.51 86.02
CA SER A 799 -76.14 7.09 87.37
C SER A 799 -75.06 7.26 88.46
N GLU A 800 -73.84 7.64 88.10
CA GLU A 800 -72.72 7.66 89.05
C GLU A 800 -72.89 8.69 90.18
N SER A 801 -72.49 8.27 91.38
CA SER A 801 -72.60 9.10 92.58
C SER A 801 -71.66 8.66 93.70
N TYR A 802 -71.12 9.63 94.42
CA TYR A 802 -70.26 9.42 95.59
C TYR A 802 -70.72 10.27 96.78
N THR A 803 -70.18 9.99 97.97
CA THR A 803 -70.55 10.69 99.21
C THR A 803 -69.32 11.17 99.98
N ASP A 804 -69.42 12.36 100.58
CA ASP A 804 -68.35 13.01 101.35
C ASP A 804 -68.91 13.90 102.49
N ASN A 805 -68.03 14.68 103.12
CA ASN A 805 -68.39 15.71 104.12
C ASN A 805 -69.22 15.20 105.34
N TYR A 806 -68.81 14.07 105.92
CA TYR A 806 -69.48 13.44 107.07
C TYR A 806 -69.39 14.25 108.39
N THR A 807 -70.46 14.30 109.19
CA THR A 807 -70.54 15.06 110.47
C THR A 807 -71.16 14.25 111.63
N THR A 808 -70.45 14.12 112.76
CA THR A 808 -70.71 13.15 113.85
C THR A 808 -71.17 13.74 115.21
N VAL A 809 -71.80 12.90 116.05
CA VAL A 809 -72.32 13.25 117.41
C VAL A 809 -71.48 12.59 118.54
N LYS A 810 -71.30 13.27 119.69
CA LYS A 810 -70.39 12.86 120.78
C LYS A 810 -71.06 12.35 122.07
N SER A 811 -70.49 11.29 122.66
CA SER A 811 -70.55 10.98 124.11
C SER A 811 -69.28 10.23 124.57
N ASN A 812 -69.04 10.07 125.88
CA ASN A 812 -67.74 9.62 126.45
C ASN A 812 -67.80 8.20 127.04
N CYS A 813 -66.78 7.33 126.81
CA CYS A 813 -65.86 6.81 127.86
C CYS A 813 -64.78 5.78 127.38
N LYS A 814 -63.49 6.10 127.64
CA LYS A 814 -62.28 5.27 127.95
C LYS A 814 -62.02 3.83 127.40
N LYS A 815 -60.79 3.67 126.86
CA LYS A 815 -59.87 2.47 126.78
C LYS A 815 -60.34 1.29 125.91
N SER A 816 -59.64 0.88 124.83
CA SER A 816 -58.28 0.27 124.67
C SER A 816 -58.20 -1.20 125.15
N SER A 817 -57.52 -2.15 124.49
CA SER A 817 -56.47 -2.04 123.43
C SER A 817 -56.10 -3.42 122.77
N ILE A 818 -55.45 -3.37 121.59
CA ILE A 818 -54.49 -4.37 120.99
C ILE A 818 -55.01 -5.58 120.16
N ALA A 819 -54.17 -5.94 119.16
CA ALA A 819 -54.09 -7.12 118.24
C ALA A 819 -54.90 -7.11 116.91
N THR A 820 -54.30 -7.12 115.69
CA THR A 820 -53.66 -8.21 114.86
C THR A 820 -54.64 -9.28 114.31
N ILE A 821 -54.56 -9.88 113.10
CA ILE A 821 -53.52 -10.05 112.05
C ILE A 821 -54.12 -10.58 110.69
N ILE A 822 -53.33 -10.71 109.59
CA ILE A 822 -53.57 -11.51 108.33
C ILE A 822 -54.67 -10.97 107.35
N ALA A 823 -54.62 -11.10 106.00
CA ALA A 823 -53.79 -11.92 105.06
C ALA A 823 -53.32 -11.16 103.77
N MET A 824 -52.41 -11.77 103.01
CA MET A 824 -52.03 -11.44 101.61
C MET A 824 -51.96 -12.72 100.74
N VAL A 825 -52.34 -12.64 99.45
CA VAL A 825 -51.91 -13.46 98.27
C VAL A 825 -52.33 -12.61 97.04
N THR A 826 -51.48 -11.96 96.21
CA THR A 826 -50.46 -12.43 95.22
C THR A 826 -51.06 -13.26 94.06
N THR A 827 -50.53 -13.44 92.85
CA THR A 827 -49.20 -13.35 92.15
C THR A 827 -49.50 -13.55 90.63
N LEU A 828 -48.75 -13.20 89.57
CA LEU A 828 -47.59 -12.32 89.23
C LEU A 828 -47.53 -12.27 87.66
N CYS A 829 -47.27 -11.16 86.95
CA CYS A 829 -45.97 -10.71 86.38
C CYS A 829 -46.23 -9.48 85.46
N SER A 830 -45.40 -8.46 85.26
CA SER A 830 -43.92 -8.31 85.29
C SER A 830 -43.20 -8.73 84.00
N CYS A 831 -42.90 -7.77 83.11
CA CYS A 831 -41.76 -7.83 82.19
C CYS A 831 -41.39 -6.40 81.69
N LEU A 832 -40.10 -6.05 81.65
CA LEU A 832 -39.63 -4.70 81.32
C LEU A 832 -38.16 -4.76 80.84
N TYR A 833 -37.88 -4.68 79.53
CA TYR A 833 -36.54 -4.33 79.02
C TYR A 833 -36.51 -3.88 77.54
N ILE A 834 -36.34 -2.56 77.32
CA ILE A 834 -35.17 -1.93 76.66
C ILE A 834 -34.41 -2.83 75.63
N TYR A 835 -34.24 -2.48 74.34
CA TYR A 835 -33.43 -1.35 73.81
C TYR A 835 -33.76 -0.99 72.34
N ARG A 836 -33.21 0.13 71.82
CA ARG A 836 -33.42 0.65 70.45
C ARG A 836 -32.47 0.06 69.39
N SER A 837 -32.87 0.09 68.12
CA SER A 837 -31.97 -0.12 66.96
C SER A 837 -32.46 0.64 65.70
N LYS A 838 -31.56 1.45 65.09
CA LYS A 838 -31.70 2.15 63.77
C LYS A 838 -32.87 3.17 63.69
N LYS A 839 -32.84 4.23 62.86
CA LYS A 839 -31.98 4.61 61.72
C LYS A 839 -31.51 6.08 61.87
N ASN A 840 -30.34 6.44 61.34
CA ASN A 840 -30.16 6.94 59.96
C ASN A 840 -28.68 6.79 59.57
#